data_AF-A0A1Q4BH60-F1
#
_entry.id   AF-A0A1Q4BH60-F1
#
_cell.length_a   1.000
_cell.length_b   1.000
_cell.length_c   1.000
_cell.angle_alpha   90.00
_cell.angle_beta   90.00
_cell.angle_gamma   90.00
#
_symmetry.space_group_name_H-M   'P 1'
#
loop_
_entity.id
_entity.type
_entity.pdbx_description
1 polymer ?
#
loop_
_entity_poly.entity_id
_entity_poly.type
_entity_poly.pdbx_seq_one_letter_code
_entity_poly.pdbx_strand_id
1 'polypeptide(L)'
;MRLTIFRSLGLAVVLGLGPMAVAQPVPAPPVVTLISEAPLLAQLDRDKTAPLSLYSLFKRIHDARKLPLPAPATASGSTRASDLARFSDSYGKFASVMSADIARMISELGIDWEKEILKTYVSSAAKTEAGKRLRQNGNVMRVFNEKWLSSSDGLFILAGVVNRIDRRDFDPGHCGEVRFIYRLGYDVKMNGKTYASRMPFTVNMVFSYADDGDNCRSIATRWRVEGIGKDSVGVITQRLLQGPLDFSKLTFKQMEINAQVARFPSDLERMENRKLAGQAIYWMRIFAFRDEGFRPIALENTPDVQAILKEPAKQKQLQDYLSAHMAEVDTGAFKIPDALSADIALSYSTAGSARLANRPFDLVISSELANKMVNAWGDPSRKFVRTGAALLERLNTSSCMGCHQSSSTAGFHFLGVDRSDFGDANAVQGAIDGNRLQLPFSPHVSAELPRRKSYVDHLARGETPDRFRPHPSAPAADWDKKAVPIYAAAGDNMPCPLNADLATEANWSCSGARGLTCQAMTTNAAASFHLGQCVPAQKNIYAGLSCRANVIADATPQNASGSRLSFNVRSFSDRVTKEELIYKVPEGKLSGYENNCRPSQIGVPLGRLSRPCTPEEARLSAFLPGKAANEICAIVGGKGFEQMAKGYFDSAAFAASVGRGMLDTCSPTRFCREDYICQAMPEDLTRGAVKPSAQALNVLRNEKIGFCTPTYFVYQLRLDGHPNPK
;
A
#
# COMPACT_ATOMS: atom_id res chain seq x y z
N MET A 1 20.15 58.46 -85.14
CA MET A 1 21.07 59.40 -84.48
C MET A 1 20.80 59.39 -82.97
N ARG A 2 21.47 58.53 -82.20
CA ARG A 2 21.49 58.60 -80.72
C ARG A 2 22.73 57.87 -80.21
N LEU A 3 23.46 58.60 -79.38
CA LEU A 3 24.86 58.38 -79.01
C LEU A 3 25.01 57.31 -77.92
N THR A 4 26.09 56.56 -78.06
CA THR A 4 26.61 55.49 -77.21
C THR A 4 27.41 56.05 -76.02
N ILE A 5 27.27 55.46 -74.83
CA ILE A 5 28.36 55.34 -73.84
C ILE A 5 28.27 53.95 -73.18
N PHE A 6 29.35 53.18 -73.29
CA PHE A 6 29.60 51.91 -72.62
C PHE A 6 30.18 52.13 -71.21
N ARG A 7 29.85 51.27 -70.24
CA ARG A 7 30.60 51.13 -68.98
C ARG A 7 30.78 49.66 -68.60
N SER A 8 31.99 49.37 -68.17
CA SER A 8 32.63 48.07 -67.95
C SER A 8 32.27 47.43 -66.60
N LEU A 9 32.23 46.10 -66.59
CA LEU A 9 31.95 45.22 -65.44
C LEU A 9 33.04 45.27 -64.34
N GLY A 10 32.60 45.27 -63.08
CA GLY A 10 33.38 44.90 -61.91
C GLY A 10 32.85 43.59 -61.29
N LEU A 11 33.77 42.69 -60.95
CA LEU A 11 33.53 41.35 -60.44
C LEU A 11 33.28 41.39 -58.91
N ALA A 12 32.15 40.84 -58.43
CA ALA A 12 31.86 40.64 -57.01
C ALA A 12 31.60 39.16 -56.73
N VAL A 13 32.35 38.58 -55.79
CA VAL A 13 32.22 37.20 -55.32
C VAL A 13 31.06 37.14 -54.31
N VAL A 14 30.04 36.33 -54.60
CA VAL A 14 28.95 36.02 -53.66
C VAL A 14 29.23 34.67 -53.00
N LEU A 15 29.52 34.69 -51.70
CA LEU A 15 29.55 33.50 -50.84
C LEU A 15 28.11 33.07 -50.52
N GLY A 16 27.70 31.89 -51.00
CA GLY A 16 26.41 31.30 -50.66
C GLY A 16 26.41 30.72 -49.24
N LEU A 17 25.63 31.31 -48.34
CA LEU A 17 25.28 30.71 -47.05
C LEU A 17 24.04 29.81 -47.24
N GLY A 18 24.22 28.50 -47.08
CA GLY A 18 23.11 27.55 -46.98
C GLY A 18 22.35 27.72 -45.65
N PRO A 19 21.07 27.30 -45.58
CA PRO A 19 20.25 27.48 -44.40
C PRO A 19 20.79 26.64 -43.25
N MET A 20 21.14 27.30 -42.13
CA MET A 20 21.45 26.62 -40.88
C MET A 20 20.19 25.89 -40.39
N ALA A 21 20.27 24.56 -40.32
CA ALA A 21 19.26 23.75 -39.66
C ALA A 21 19.22 24.14 -38.17
N VAL A 22 18.13 24.77 -37.75
CA VAL A 22 17.85 25.03 -36.33
C VAL A 22 17.64 23.67 -35.67
N ALA A 23 18.58 23.26 -34.81
CA ALA A 23 18.45 22.03 -34.04
C ALA A 23 17.17 22.11 -33.19
N GLN A 24 16.27 21.15 -33.37
CA GLN A 24 15.08 21.05 -32.50
C GLN A 24 15.55 20.85 -31.05
N PRO A 25 14.97 21.57 -30.07
CA PRO A 25 15.34 21.40 -28.67
C PRO A 25 15.08 19.94 -28.27
N VAL A 26 16.11 19.30 -27.72
CA VAL A 26 15.98 17.94 -27.17
C VAL A 26 14.95 18.00 -26.04
N PRO A 27 13.87 17.19 -26.09
CA PRO A 27 12.85 17.22 -25.05
C PRO A 27 13.46 16.86 -23.70
N ALA A 28 13.13 17.66 -22.68
CA ALA A 28 13.63 17.43 -21.33
C ALA A 28 13.25 16.03 -20.82
N PRO A 29 14.09 15.40 -19.99
CA PRO A 29 13.81 14.08 -19.45
C PRO A 29 12.51 14.10 -18.64
N PRO A 30 11.73 13.00 -18.64
CA PRO A 30 10.52 12.93 -17.84
C PRO A 30 10.87 13.01 -16.35
N VAL A 31 9.99 13.62 -15.55
CA VAL A 31 10.12 13.60 -14.10
C VAL A 31 9.93 12.18 -13.57
N VAL A 32 10.74 11.84 -12.58
CA VAL A 32 10.69 10.60 -11.81
C VAL A 32 9.99 10.86 -10.49
N THR A 33 8.90 10.14 -10.23
CA THR A 33 8.15 10.23 -8.97
C THR A 33 8.29 8.99 -8.08
N LEU A 34 8.73 7.88 -8.67
CA LEU A 34 8.92 6.60 -8.01
C LEU A 34 10.08 5.86 -8.67
N ILE A 35 10.97 5.30 -7.85
CA ILE A 35 11.99 4.34 -8.27
C ILE A 35 11.61 2.99 -7.67
N SER A 36 11.38 2.00 -8.54
CA SER A 36 10.92 0.67 -8.15
C SER A 36 11.61 -0.47 -8.92
N GLU A 37 12.59 -0.13 -9.75
CA GLU A 37 13.34 -1.06 -10.58
C GLU A 37 14.28 -1.91 -9.72
N ALA A 38 14.04 -3.22 -9.65
CA ALA A 38 14.80 -4.13 -8.79
C ALA A 38 16.34 -4.00 -8.92
N PRO A 39 16.94 -3.94 -10.13
CA PRO A 39 18.40 -3.79 -10.25
C PRO A 39 18.94 -2.47 -9.68
N LEU A 40 18.15 -1.39 -9.79
CA LEU A 40 18.54 -0.08 -9.28
C LEU A 40 18.44 -0.02 -7.76
N LEU A 41 17.35 -0.56 -7.20
CA LEU A 41 17.19 -0.70 -5.74
C LEU A 41 18.28 -1.62 -5.15
N ALA A 42 18.63 -2.69 -5.87
CA ALA A 42 19.75 -3.57 -5.52
C ALA A 42 21.07 -2.81 -5.39
N GLN A 43 21.40 -1.97 -6.37
CA GLN A 43 22.63 -1.18 -6.32
C GLN A 43 22.64 -0.15 -5.18
N LEU A 44 21.49 0.48 -4.89
CA LEU A 44 21.36 1.53 -3.86
C LEU A 44 21.42 0.99 -2.41
N ASP A 45 21.09 -0.29 -2.20
CA ASP A 45 21.01 -0.97 -0.91
C ASP A 45 21.68 -2.37 -0.95
N ARG A 46 22.81 -2.49 -1.66
CA ARG A 46 23.48 -3.79 -1.86
C ARG A 46 24.07 -4.39 -0.57
N ASP A 47 24.57 -3.52 0.31
CA ASP A 47 25.29 -3.88 1.53
C ASP A 47 25.22 -2.73 2.55
N LYS A 48 25.76 -2.93 3.75
CA LYS A 48 25.74 -1.92 4.83
C LYS A 48 26.49 -0.63 4.51
N THR A 49 27.32 -0.60 3.48
CA THR A 49 28.03 0.61 3.00
C THR A 49 27.30 1.33 1.88
N ALA A 50 26.31 0.68 1.26
CA ALA A 50 25.52 1.26 0.19
C ALA A 50 24.81 2.54 0.66
N PRO A 51 24.67 3.57 -0.21
CA PRO A 51 24.26 4.90 0.20
C PRO A 51 22.85 4.95 0.79
N LEU A 52 21.95 4.08 0.33
CA LEU A 52 20.58 3.94 0.81
C LEU A 52 20.38 2.64 1.59
N SER A 53 21.43 2.04 2.14
CA SER A 53 21.19 0.99 3.14
C SER A 53 20.62 1.60 4.40
N LEU A 54 19.70 0.89 5.06
CA LEU A 54 19.09 1.40 6.29
C LEU A 54 20.17 1.65 7.36
N TYR A 55 21.22 0.83 7.40
CA TYR A 55 22.40 1.05 8.25
C TYR A 55 23.11 2.37 7.93
N SER A 56 23.41 2.64 6.65
CA SER A 56 24.02 3.91 6.21
C SER A 56 23.16 5.11 6.55
N LEU A 57 21.83 5.00 6.43
CA LEU A 57 20.91 6.07 6.81
C LEU A 57 20.99 6.36 8.32
N PHE A 58 20.92 5.33 9.17
CA PHE A 58 21.06 5.53 10.62
C PHE A 58 22.42 6.11 11.01
N LYS A 59 23.51 5.67 10.36
CA LYS A 59 24.83 6.27 10.55
C LYS A 59 24.82 7.77 10.22
N ARG A 60 24.32 8.16 9.04
CA ARG A 60 24.23 9.57 8.63
C ARG A 60 23.42 10.40 9.61
N ILE A 61 22.30 9.84 10.08
CA ILE A 61 21.42 10.51 11.04
C ILE A 61 22.13 10.72 12.38
N HIS A 62 22.85 9.70 12.88
CA HIS A 62 23.63 9.81 14.10
C HIS A 62 24.78 10.81 13.96
N ASP A 63 25.50 10.79 12.83
CA ASP A 63 26.57 11.74 12.52
C ASP A 63 26.05 13.19 12.52
N ALA A 64 24.95 13.45 11.82
CA ALA A 64 24.32 14.77 11.76
C ALA A 64 23.83 15.28 13.12
N ARG A 65 23.48 14.35 14.02
CA ARG A 65 23.00 14.64 15.38
C ARG A 65 24.09 14.57 16.46
N LYS A 66 25.34 14.23 16.09
CA LYS A 66 26.45 14.00 17.02
C LYS A 66 26.13 12.95 18.08
N LEU A 67 25.40 11.90 17.70
CA LEU A 67 25.05 10.78 18.57
C LEU A 67 26.10 9.67 18.50
N PRO A 68 26.21 8.82 19.53
CA PRO A 68 27.10 7.67 19.50
C PRO A 68 26.84 6.78 18.28
N LEU A 69 27.91 6.39 17.60
CA LEU A 69 27.87 5.36 16.57
C LEU A 69 28.17 4.00 17.18
N PRO A 70 27.46 2.94 16.76
CA PRO A 70 27.84 1.58 17.15
C PRO A 70 29.20 1.22 16.55
N ALA A 71 29.88 0.26 17.18
CA ALA A 71 31.10 -0.31 16.62
C ALA A 71 30.88 -0.75 15.16
N PRO A 72 31.89 -0.62 14.28
CA PRO A 72 31.74 -0.93 12.86
C PRO A 72 31.14 -2.32 12.66
N ALA A 73 29.98 -2.39 12.02
CA ALA A 73 29.46 -3.68 11.56
C ALA A 73 30.40 -4.19 10.46
N THR A 74 30.47 -5.52 10.27
CA THR A 74 31.13 -6.08 9.09
C THR A 74 30.47 -5.47 7.85
N ALA A 75 31.28 -4.84 6.99
CA ALA A 75 30.79 -4.08 5.84
C ALA A 75 30.05 -4.94 4.80
N SER A 76 30.28 -6.26 4.81
CA SER A 76 29.70 -7.21 3.88
C SER A 76 28.24 -7.59 4.23
N GLY A 77 27.40 -7.66 3.20
CA GLY A 77 26.05 -8.23 3.26
C GLY A 77 24.94 -7.23 3.58
N SER A 78 23.69 -7.70 3.48
CA SER A 78 22.48 -6.90 3.70
C SER A 78 22.40 -6.34 5.12
N THR A 79 21.66 -5.24 5.29
CA THR A 79 21.39 -4.64 6.62
C THR A 79 20.50 -5.58 7.44
N ARG A 80 21.04 -6.13 8.54
CA ARG A 80 20.28 -7.00 9.46
C ARG A 80 19.71 -6.21 10.63
N ALA A 81 18.61 -6.69 11.20
CA ALA A 81 17.95 -6.05 12.33
C ALA A 81 18.87 -5.98 13.56
N SER A 82 19.73 -6.98 13.77
CA SER A 82 20.76 -6.98 14.81
C SER A 82 21.88 -5.95 14.61
N ASP A 83 22.13 -5.48 13.37
CA ASP A 83 23.03 -4.37 13.12
C ASP A 83 22.37 -3.05 13.56
N LEU A 84 21.08 -2.89 13.24
CA LEU A 84 20.28 -1.71 13.54
C LEU A 84 19.98 -1.57 15.04
N ALA A 85 19.75 -2.68 15.75
CA ALA A 85 19.50 -2.70 17.19
C ALA A 85 20.63 -2.06 18.03
N ARG A 86 21.84 -1.93 17.45
CA ARG A 86 22.99 -1.29 18.10
C ARG A 86 22.89 0.24 18.13
N PHE A 87 22.02 0.85 17.31
CA PHE A 87 21.70 2.26 17.40
C PHE A 87 20.67 2.48 18.52
N SER A 88 21.14 2.42 19.77
CA SER A 88 20.30 2.39 20.99
C SER A 88 19.38 3.59 21.14
N ASP A 89 19.79 4.76 20.66
CA ASP A 89 19.06 6.02 20.80
C ASP A 89 18.08 6.30 19.65
N SER A 90 18.04 5.43 18.64
CA SER A 90 17.15 5.56 17.49
C SER A 90 16.35 4.28 17.24
N TYR A 91 16.86 3.38 16.41
CA TYR A 91 16.20 2.12 16.06
C TYR A 91 15.91 1.26 17.30
N GLY A 92 16.85 1.20 18.26
CA GLY A 92 16.64 0.49 19.53
C GLY A 92 15.45 1.02 20.34
N LYS A 93 15.27 2.34 20.41
CA LYS A 93 14.08 2.96 21.05
C LYS A 93 12.80 2.61 20.32
N PHE A 94 12.79 2.65 19.00
CA PHE A 94 11.65 2.24 18.20
C PHE A 94 11.25 0.78 18.50
N ALA A 95 12.21 -0.15 18.48
CA ALA A 95 11.94 -1.57 18.73
C ALA A 95 11.35 -1.78 20.13
N SER A 96 11.90 -1.10 21.15
CA SER A 96 11.40 -1.15 22.53
C SER A 96 9.96 -0.62 22.66
N VAL A 97 9.65 0.52 22.01
CA VAL A 97 8.29 1.08 22.01
C VAL A 97 7.31 0.12 21.37
N MET A 98 7.67 -0.48 20.23
CA MET A 98 6.80 -1.44 19.55
C MET A 98 6.54 -2.69 20.42
N SER A 99 7.57 -3.23 21.08
CA SER A 99 7.40 -4.34 22.02
C SER A 99 6.43 -3.99 23.16
N ALA A 100 6.57 -2.78 23.72
CA ALA A 100 5.69 -2.30 24.78
C ALA A 100 4.24 -2.12 24.29
N ASP A 101 4.05 -1.58 23.09
CA ASP A 101 2.73 -1.40 22.49
C ASP A 101 2.04 -2.74 22.21
N ILE A 102 2.75 -3.72 21.66
CA ILE A 102 2.23 -5.07 21.43
C ILE A 102 1.81 -5.71 22.76
N ALA A 103 2.62 -5.58 23.82
CA ALA A 103 2.27 -6.09 25.13
C ALA A 103 1.01 -5.42 25.71
N ARG A 104 0.87 -4.10 25.58
CA ARG A 104 -0.35 -3.37 25.99
C ARG A 104 -1.57 -3.80 25.19
N MET A 105 -1.43 -3.92 23.86
CA MET A 105 -2.49 -4.39 22.97
C MET A 105 -2.98 -5.79 23.39
N ILE A 106 -2.06 -6.74 23.58
CA ILE A 106 -2.41 -8.10 24.05
C ILE A 106 -3.16 -8.06 25.38
N SER A 107 -2.62 -7.32 26.35
CA SER A 107 -3.21 -7.21 27.68
C SER A 107 -4.64 -6.65 27.63
N GLU A 108 -4.87 -5.65 26.78
CA GLU A 108 -6.17 -5.02 26.61
C GLU A 108 -7.17 -5.86 25.82
N LEU A 109 -6.70 -6.62 24.82
CA LEU A 109 -7.54 -7.55 24.07
C LEU A 109 -8.10 -8.65 24.98
N GLY A 110 -7.28 -9.17 25.89
CA GLY A 110 -7.71 -10.18 26.86
C GLY A 110 -8.13 -11.52 26.24
N ILE A 111 -7.54 -11.87 25.09
CA ILE A 111 -7.78 -13.13 24.38
C ILE A 111 -6.51 -13.97 24.29
N ASP A 112 -6.67 -15.28 24.08
CA ASP A 112 -5.54 -16.17 23.87
C ASP A 112 -4.80 -15.85 22.57
N TRP A 113 -3.46 -15.86 22.63
CA TRP A 113 -2.57 -15.48 21.52
C TRP A 113 -1.33 -16.37 21.45
N GLU A 114 -0.63 -16.35 20.32
CA GLU A 114 0.61 -17.09 20.09
C GLU A 114 1.59 -16.30 19.21
N LYS A 115 2.89 -16.34 19.57
CA LYS A 115 4.03 -15.82 18.79
C LYS A 115 4.82 -16.94 18.10
N GLU A 116 4.79 -18.16 18.65
CA GLU A 116 5.53 -19.32 18.16
C GLU A 116 4.63 -20.29 17.39
N ILE A 117 4.58 -20.13 16.06
CA ILE A 117 3.65 -20.89 15.20
C ILE A 117 3.75 -22.41 15.37
N LEU A 118 4.97 -22.95 15.55
CA LEU A 118 5.23 -24.39 15.65
C LEU A 118 4.64 -25.02 16.93
N LYS A 119 4.48 -24.26 18.02
CA LYS A 119 3.91 -24.78 19.28
C LYS A 119 2.42 -25.12 19.15
N THR A 120 1.66 -24.27 18.45
CA THR A 120 0.21 -24.42 18.30
C THR A 120 -0.27 -25.56 17.40
N TYR A 121 0.59 -26.10 16.52
CA TYR A 121 0.21 -27.16 15.57
C TYR A 121 0.58 -28.57 16.04
N VAL A 122 1.31 -28.70 17.17
CA VAL A 122 1.46 -29.98 17.88
C VAL A 122 0.31 -30.08 18.87
N SER A 123 -0.79 -30.72 18.47
CA SER A 123 -2.06 -30.75 19.22
C SER A 123 -1.94 -31.21 20.68
N SER A 124 -0.94 -32.03 21.01
CA SER A 124 -0.64 -32.51 22.37
C SER A 124 0.15 -31.52 23.24
N ALA A 125 0.88 -30.59 22.62
CA ALA A 125 1.75 -29.62 23.30
C ALA A 125 1.13 -28.21 23.37
N ALA A 126 0.06 -27.98 22.63
CA ALA A 126 -0.52 -26.68 22.41
C ALA A 126 -1.38 -26.23 23.64
N LYS A 127 -0.86 -25.31 24.45
CA LYS A 127 -1.57 -24.65 25.57
C LYS A 127 -1.56 -23.14 25.36
N THR A 128 -2.61 -22.45 25.79
CA THR A 128 -2.61 -20.98 25.83
C THR A 128 -1.88 -20.47 27.08
N GLU A 129 -1.50 -19.19 27.11
CA GLU A 129 -0.95 -18.56 28.35
C GLU A 129 -1.92 -18.68 29.53
N ALA A 130 -3.24 -18.75 29.26
CA ALA A 130 -4.28 -19.01 30.26
C ALA A 130 -4.45 -20.51 30.63
N GLY A 131 -3.54 -21.39 30.18
CA GLY A 131 -3.50 -22.81 30.54
C GLY A 131 -4.60 -23.69 29.92
N LYS A 132 -5.46 -23.14 29.04
CA LYS A 132 -6.53 -23.89 28.39
C LYS A 132 -5.97 -24.77 27.26
N ARG A 133 -6.53 -25.97 27.09
CA ARG A 133 -6.23 -26.82 25.92
C ARG A 133 -6.76 -26.14 24.67
N LEU A 134 -5.91 -26.01 23.67
CA LEU A 134 -6.35 -25.53 22.35
C LEU A 134 -7.38 -26.50 21.77
N ARG A 135 -8.53 -25.98 21.34
CA ARG A 135 -9.44 -26.75 20.49
C ARG A 135 -8.67 -27.15 19.23
N GLN A 136 -8.90 -28.37 18.72
CA GLN A 136 -8.22 -28.89 17.53
C GLN A 136 -8.15 -27.79 16.45
N ASN A 137 -6.93 -27.54 15.91
CA ASN A 137 -6.56 -26.51 14.92
C ASN A 137 -6.07 -25.13 15.43
N GLY A 138 -5.74 -24.97 16.72
CA GLY A 138 -4.91 -23.83 17.16
C GLY A 138 -5.58 -22.46 16.96
N ASN A 139 -6.86 -22.37 17.28
CA ASN A 139 -7.68 -21.16 17.15
C ASN A 139 -7.32 -20.09 18.20
N VAL A 140 -6.20 -19.41 17.96
CA VAL A 140 -5.71 -18.27 18.74
C VAL A 140 -5.29 -17.14 17.82
N MET A 141 -5.25 -15.92 18.36
CA MET A 141 -4.69 -14.78 17.65
C MET A 141 -3.20 -15.00 17.38
N ARG A 142 -2.74 -14.65 16.18
CA ARG A 142 -1.33 -14.71 15.76
C ARG A 142 -0.71 -13.34 15.92
N VAL A 143 0.36 -13.25 16.71
CA VAL A 143 1.00 -11.97 17.03
C VAL A 143 2.39 -11.89 16.42
N PHE A 144 2.76 -10.70 15.95
CA PHE A 144 4.11 -10.43 15.49
C PHE A 144 5.14 -10.70 16.59
N ASN A 145 6.19 -11.46 16.26
CA ASN A 145 7.28 -11.74 17.18
C ASN A 145 8.31 -10.61 17.11
N GLU A 146 8.32 -9.71 18.08
CA GLU A 146 9.17 -8.52 18.14
C GLU A 146 10.67 -8.83 18.11
N LYS A 147 11.10 -10.07 18.41
CA LYS A 147 12.51 -10.49 18.32
C LYS A 147 13.06 -10.37 16.90
N TRP A 148 12.19 -10.36 15.87
CA TRP A 148 12.62 -10.06 14.50
C TRP A 148 13.34 -8.72 14.37
N LEU A 149 13.01 -7.74 15.23
CA LEU A 149 13.61 -6.41 15.18
C LEU A 149 15.03 -6.35 15.76
N SER A 150 15.51 -7.38 16.44
CA SER A 150 16.88 -7.44 16.97
C SER A 150 17.65 -8.67 16.53
N SER A 151 17.01 -9.59 15.80
CA SER A 151 17.62 -10.84 15.36
C SER A 151 18.60 -10.66 14.20
N SER A 152 19.59 -11.54 14.14
CA SER A 152 20.45 -11.68 12.96
C SER A 152 19.71 -12.28 11.76
N ASP A 153 18.60 -12.97 11.96
CA ASP A 153 17.86 -13.60 10.86
C ASP A 153 17.01 -12.58 10.08
N GLY A 154 16.60 -11.49 10.74
CA GLY A 154 15.82 -10.41 10.13
C GLY A 154 16.71 -9.44 9.33
N LEU A 155 16.24 -9.01 8.16
CA LEU A 155 16.93 -8.07 7.28
C LEU A 155 15.95 -7.09 6.63
N PHE A 156 16.40 -5.85 6.38
CA PHE A 156 15.58 -4.82 5.75
C PHE A 156 16.03 -4.59 4.31
N ILE A 157 15.08 -4.58 3.39
CA ILE A 157 15.31 -4.48 1.95
C ILE A 157 14.66 -3.20 1.44
N LEU A 158 15.42 -2.35 0.75
CA LEU A 158 14.86 -1.18 0.07
C LEU A 158 13.83 -1.64 -0.97
N ALA A 159 12.57 -1.31 -0.70
CA ALA A 159 11.41 -1.61 -1.51
C ALA A 159 11.18 -0.55 -2.58
N GLY A 160 11.56 0.71 -2.33
CA GLY A 160 11.41 1.80 -3.29
C GLY A 160 11.84 3.17 -2.74
N VAL A 161 12.03 4.10 -3.67
CA VAL A 161 12.29 5.52 -3.39
C VAL A 161 11.14 6.34 -3.95
N VAL A 162 10.48 7.13 -3.11
CA VAL A 162 9.28 7.90 -3.49
C VAL A 162 9.59 9.39 -3.38
N ASN A 163 9.43 10.09 -4.51
CA ASN A 163 9.44 11.55 -4.55
C ASN A 163 8.08 12.07 -4.05
N ARG A 164 8.12 12.91 -3.03
CA ARG A 164 6.96 13.51 -2.39
C ARG A 164 7.14 15.03 -2.27
N ILE A 165 7.64 15.68 -3.33
CA ILE A 165 7.66 17.16 -3.41
C ILE A 165 6.26 17.76 -3.15
N ASP A 166 5.19 17.04 -3.52
CA ASP A 166 3.80 17.41 -3.22
C ASP A 166 3.51 17.59 -1.70
N ARG A 167 4.41 17.12 -0.82
CA ARG A 167 4.30 17.32 0.63
C ARG A 167 4.63 18.72 1.09
N ARG A 168 5.18 19.58 0.23
CA ARG A 168 5.33 21.02 0.51
C ARG A 168 3.99 21.68 0.86
N ASP A 169 2.87 21.13 0.37
CA ASP A 169 1.53 21.64 0.66
C ASP A 169 1.17 21.55 2.15
N PHE A 170 1.85 20.68 2.92
CA PHE A 170 1.67 20.53 4.37
C PHE A 170 2.79 21.20 5.19
N ASP A 171 3.86 21.61 4.52
CA ASP A 171 5.10 22.10 5.13
C ASP A 171 5.73 23.14 4.20
N PRO A 172 5.13 24.35 4.10
CA PRO A 172 5.48 25.33 3.07
C PRO A 172 6.89 25.92 3.21
N GLY A 173 7.56 25.70 4.36
CA GLY A 173 8.96 26.10 4.57
C GLY A 173 10.00 25.13 3.99
N HIS A 174 9.56 24.08 3.30
CA HIS A 174 10.41 23.04 2.72
C HIS A 174 9.97 22.68 1.30
N CYS A 175 10.88 22.12 0.52
CA CYS A 175 10.60 21.64 -0.83
C CYS A 175 10.10 20.20 -0.88
N GLY A 176 9.19 19.88 0.04
CA GLY A 176 8.58 18.57 0.20
C GLY A 176 9.59 17.51 0.65
N GLU A 177 9.30 16.25 0.30
CA GLU A 177 9.95 15.09 0.90
C GLU A 177 10.49 14.11 -0.14
N VAL A 178 11.51 13.35 0.25
CA VAL A 178 11.86 12.06 -0.36
C VAL A 178 11.77 10.96 0.70
N ARG A 179 11.27 9.80 0.27
CA ARG A 179 10.93 8.69 1.15
C ARG A 179 11.63 7.42 0.70
N PHE A 180 12.34 6.79 1.62
CA PHE A 180 12.99 5.48 1.41
C PHE A 180 12.20 4.42 2.17
N ILE A 181 11.52 3.54 1.43
CA ILE A 181 10.66 2.52 2.02
C ILE A 181 11.43 1.21 2.06
N TYR A 182 11.53 0.61 3.24
CA TYR A 182 12.14 -0.70 3.47
C TYR A 182 11.08 -1.68 3.92
N ARG A 183 11.25 -2.94 3.53
CA ARG A 183 10.41 -4.04 3.98
C ARG A 183 11.24 -5.05 4.77
N LEU A 184 10.71 -5.49 5.91
CA LEU A 184 11.31 -6.56 6.68
C LEU A 184 11.19 -7.87 5.91
N GLY A 185 12.30 -8.58 5.78
CA GLY A 185 12.35 -9.97 5.38
C GLY A 185 13.29 -10.75 6.28
N TYR A 186 13.51 -12.01 5.93
CA TYR A 186 14.41 -12.87 6.67
C TYR A 186 15.07 -13.91 5.76
N ASP A 187 16.21 -14.41 6.24
CA ASP A 187 16.76 -15.71 5.88
C ASP A 187 17.03 -16.51 7.17
N VAL A 188 16.61 -17.78 7.22
CA VAL A 188 16.81 -18.65 8.38
C VAL A 188 17.33 -19.99 7.91
N LYS A 189 18.49 -20.41 8.44
CA LYS A 189 19.05 -21.75 8.20
C LYS A 189 18.51 -22.74 9.23
N MET A 190 17.78 -23.75 8.78
CA MET A 190 17.20 -24.82 9.60
C MET A 190 17.25 -26.16 8.87
N ASN A 191 17.57 -27.24 9.59
CA ASN A 191 17.66 -28.60 9.02
C ASN A 191 18.53 -28.68 7.75
N GLY A 192 19.63 -27.91 7.70
CA GLY A 192 20.53 -27.87 6.54
C GLY A 192 20.02 -27.06 5.33
N LYS A 193 18.78 -26.56 5.35
CA LYS A 193 18.19 -25.72 4.30
C LYS A 193 18.05 -24.27 4.77
N THR A 194 18.21 -23.31 3.86
CA THR A 194 17.89 -21.91 4.13
C THR A 194 16.47 -21.62 3.65
N TYR A 195 15.67 -20.97 4.50
CA TYR A 195 14.32 -20.49 4.19
C TYR A 195 14.31 -18.98 4.23
N ALA A 196 13.52 -18.34 3.37
CA ALA A 196 13.40 -16.90 3.32
C ALA A 196 11.96 -16.46 3.08
N SER A 197 11.62 -15.22 3.40
CA SER A 197 10.38 -14.54 2.97
C SER A 197 10.47 -13.05 3.31
N ARG A 198 9.50 -12.27 2.82
CA ARG A 198 9.17 -10.97 3.43
C ARG A 198 8.06 -11.11 4.45
N MET A 199 7.99 -10.12 5.32
CA MET A 199 6.94 -9.95 6.32
C MET A 199 6.07 -8.73 5.99
N PRO A 200 4.83 -8.68 6.49
CA PRO A 200 3.94 -7.51 6.40
C PRO A 200 4.39 -6.41 7.38
N PHE A 201 5.60 -5.88 7.19
CA PHE A 201 6.22 -4.86 8.02
C PHE A 201 7.05 -3.91 7.14
N THR A 202 6.79 -2.61 7.24
CA THR A 202 7.50 -1.58 6.47
C THR A 202 8.04 -0.46 7.36
N VAL A 203 9.25 0.01 7.03
CA VAL A 203 9.87 1.22 7.58
C VAL A 203 9.94 2.24 6.47
N ASN A 204 9.43 3.45 6.69
CA ASN A 204 9.58 4.55 5.76
C ASN A 204 10.45 5.64 6.39
N MET A 205 11.65 5.84 5.83
CA MET A 205 12.58 6.89 6.25
C MET A 205 12.29 8.15 5.44
N VAL A 206 11.86 9.21 6.11
CA VAL A 206 11.44 10.47 5.48
C VAL A 206 12.53 11.52 5.64
N PHE A 207 12.95 12.09 4.52
CA PHE A 207 13.85 13.23 4.46
C PHE A 207 13.15 14.41 3.79
N SER A 208 13.37 15.62 4.30
CA SER A 208 12.90 16.86 3.68
C SER A 208 14.00 17.50 2.85
N TYR A 209 13.58 18.17 1.78
CA TYR A 209 14.42 19.14 1.09
C TYR A 209 14.28 20.50 1.77
N ALA A 210 15.40 21.16 2.04
CA ALA A 210 15.37 22.56 2.43
C ALA A 210 14.69 23.40 1.34
N ASP A 211 14.16 24.57 1.72
CA ASP A 211 13.76 25.57 0.74
C ASP A 211 14.94 25.91 -0.17
N ASP A 212 14.68 25.95 -1.48
CA ASP A 212 15.67 26.28 -2.50
C ASP A 212 15.67 27.75 -2.89
N GLY A 213 14.74 28.55 -2.35
CA GLY A 213 14.58 29.97 -2.67
C GLY A 213 14.05 30.23 -4.10
N ASP A 214 13.67 29.17 -4.83
CA ASP A 214 13.15 29.20 -6.20
C ASP A 214 11.80 28.46 -6.28
N ASN A 215 10.99 28.58 -5.21
CA ASN A 215 9.68 27.94 -5.10
C ASN A 215 9.73 26.42 -5.42
N CYS A 216 10.81 25.76 -5.02
CA CYS A 216 11.07 24.34 -5.22
C CYS A 216 11.32 23.89 -6.67
N ARG A 217 11.50 24.84 -7.59
CA ARG A 217 11.79 24.55 -8.99
C ARG A 217 13.12 23.84 -9.15
N SER A 218 14.18 24.29 -8.47
CA SER A 218 15.51 23.68 -8.56
C SER A 218 15.50 22.23 -8.07
N ILE A 219 14.79 21.96 -6.97
CA ILE A 219 14.57 20.60 -6.47
C ILE A 219 13.73 19.77 -7.45
N ALA A 220 12.64 20.31 -7.99
CA ALA A 220 11.80 19.61 -8.97
C ALA A 220 12.57 19.25 -10.26
N THR A 221 13.41 20.15 -10.77
CA THR A 221 14.24 19.90 -11.96
C THR A 221 15.22 18.74 -11.73
N ARG A 222 15.76 18.56 -10.52
CA ARG A 222 16.67 17.43 -10.20
C ARG A 222 16.01 16.06 -10.36
N TRP A 223 14.69 15.98 -10.27
CA TRP A 223 13.95 14.75 -10.48
C TRP A 223 13.71 14.41 -11.96
N ARG A 224 14.19 15.23 -12.91
CA ARG A 224 14.29 14.86 -14.33
C ARG A 224 15.55 14.03 -14.56
N VAL A 225 15.47 12.74 -14.26
CA VAL A 225 16.63 11.82 -14.34
C VAL A 225 16.67 11.11 -15.69
N GLU A 226 17.75 11.31 -16.44
CA GLU A 226 17.96 10.68 -17.73
C GLU A 226 18.31 9.20 -17.64
N GLY A 227 17.93 8.46 -18.68
CA GLY A 227 18.41 7.09 -18.91
C GLY A 227 17.82 6.01 -18.00
N ILE A 228 16.83 6.31 -17.14
CA ILE A 228 16.16 5.27 -16.35
C ILE A 228 15.58 4.19 -17.28
N GLY A 229 15.95 2.93 -17.02
CA GLY A 229 15.56 1.78 -17.82
C GLY A 229 16.29 1.63 -19.17
N LYS A 230 17.22 2.53 -19.50
CA LYS A 230 18.00 2.51 -20.75
C LYS A 230 19.51 2.40 -20.49
N ASP A 231 20.04 3.23 -19.60
CA ASP A 231 21.45 3.29 -19.27
C ASP A 231 21.84 2.22 -18.26
N SER A 232 23.14 2.02 -18.05
CA SER A 232 23.63 1.07 -17.05
C SER A 232 23.24 1.52 -15.64
N VAL A 233 22.94 0.54 -14.78
CA VAL A 233 22.49 0.78 -13.39
C VAL A 233 23.46 1.67 -12.63
N GLY A 234 24.77 1.45 -12.77
CA GLY A 234 25.79 2.25 -12.09
C GLY A 234 25.76 3.73 -12.48
N VAL A 235 25.55 4.05 -13.75
CA VAL A 235 25.43 5.44 -14.23
C VAL A 235 24.18 6.11 -13.65
N ILE A 236 23.04 5.41 -13.69
CA ILE A 236 21.78 5.94 -13.13
C ILE A 236 21.93 6.18 -11.62
N THR A 237 22.54 5.24 -10.89
CA THR A 237 22.82 5.39 -9.46
C THR A 237 23.64 6.65 -9.17
N GLN A 238 24.70 6.92 -9.93
CA GLN A 238 25.51 8.13 -9.72
C GLN A 238 24.72 9.41 -9.99
N ARG A 239 23.93 9.45 -11.08
CA ARG A 239 23.05 10.59 -11.38
C ARG A 239 22.05 10.87 -10.26
N LEU A 240 21.47 9.82 -9.68
CA LEU A 240 20.55 9.95 -8.55
C LEU A 240 21.26 10.55 -7.33
N LEU A 241 22.44 10.03 -6.96
CA LEU A 241 23.18 10.47 -5.78
C LEU A 241 23.77 11.89 -5.91
N GLN A 242 24.07 12.34 -7.12
CA GLN A 242 24.53 13.71 -7.40
C GLN A 242 23.37 14.69 -7.63
N GLY A 243 22.18 14.17 -7.92
CA GLY A 243 20.99 14.94 -8.27
C GLY A 243 19.97 15.01 -7.12
N PRO A 244 18.84 14.27 -7.21
CA PRO A 244 17.76 14.36 -6.24
C PRO A 244 18.06 13.65 -4.91
N LEU A 245 19.02 12.72 -4.87
CA LEU A 245 19.40 11.97 -3.65
C LEU A 245 20.72 12.46 -3.03
N ASP A 246 21.10 13.70 -3.33
CA ASP A 246 22.24 14.37 -2.72
C ASP A 246 21.95 14.64 -1.23
N PHE A 247 22.56 13.85 -0.36
CA PHE A 247 22.36 13.95 1.09
C PHE A 247 22.83 15.28 1.70
N SER A 248 23.64 16.09 1.01
CA SER A 248 23.97 17.44 1.48
C SER A 248 22.76 18.38 1.47
N LYS A 249 21.70 18.02 0.75
CA LYS A 249 20.45 18.77 0.61
C LYS A 249 19.27 18.15 1.35
N LEU A 250 19.49 17.01 1.98
CA LEU A 250 18.45 16.23 2.65
C LEU A 250 18.62 16.28 4.15
N THR A 251 17.54 16.61 4.85
CA THR A 251 17.49 16.56 6.32
C THR A 251 16.56 15.44 6.74
N PHE A 252 17.01 14.57 7.65
CA PHE A 252 16.14 13.54 8.21
C PHE A 252 15.00 14.19 9.01
N LYS A 253 13.77 13.87 8.63
CA LYS A 253 12.55 14.40 9.24
C LYS A 253 12.00 13.43 10.29
N GLN A 254 11.66 12.22 9.86
CA GLN A 254 11.01 11.20 10.69
C GLN A 254 11.11 9.78 10.09
N MET A 255 10.80 8.79 10.91
CA MET A 255 10.63 7.39 10.52
C MET A 255 9.18 6.98 10.76
N GLU A 256 8.50 6.48 9.73
CA GLU A 256 7.10 6.04 9.80
C GLU A 256 7.04 4.52 9.70
N ILE A 257 6.24 3.87 10.55
CA ILE A 257 6.08 2.42 10.55
C ILE A 257 4.64 2.06 10.18
N ASN A 258 4.51 1.04 9.33
CA ASN A 258 3.27 0.30 9.14
C ASN A 258 3.59 -1.19 9.24
N ALA A 259 2.97 -1.86 10.21
CA ALA A 259 3.16 -3.29 10.46
C ALA A 259 1.85 -3.99 10.75
N GLN A 260 1.62 -5.14 10.14
CA GLN A 260 0.64 -6.09 10.67
C GLN A 260 1.21 -6.60 12.00
N VAL A 261 0.49 -6.43 13.11
CA VAL A 261 0.93 -6.85 14.45
C VAL A 261 0.10 -7.97 15.05
N ALA A 262 -1.12 -8.14 14.55
CA ALA A 262 -1.96 -9.27 14.92
C ALA A 262 -2.77 -9.78 13.74
N ARG A 263 -3.13 -11.06 13.78
CA ARG A 263 -3.99 -11.70 12.79
C ARG A 263 -4.90 -12.73 13.44
N PHE A 264 -6.13 -12.78 12.94
CA PHE A 264 -7.15 -13.73 13.31
C PHE A 264 -7.42 -14.64 12.11
N PRO A 265 -7.06 -15.94 12.19
CA PRO A 265 -7.29 -16.88 11.10
C PRO A 265 -8.78 -17.01 10.75
N SER A 266 -9.11 -17.32 9.50
CA SER A 266 -10.52 -17.47 9.06
C SER A 266 -11.28 -18.55 9.84
N ASP A 267 -10.59 -19.61 10.29
CA ASP A 267 -11.18 -20.64 11.15
C ASP A 267 -11.59 -20.10 12.52
N LEU A 268 -10.76 -19.24 13.12
CA LEU A 268 -11.09 -18.55 14.38
C LEU A 268 -12.28 -17.61 14.18
N GLU A 269 -12.31 -16.84 13.08
CA GLU A 269 -13.47 -15.99 12.73
C GLU A 269 -14.77 -16.78 12.58
N ARG A 270 -14.69 -18.00 12.02
CA ARG A 270 -15.83 -18.90 11.85
C ARG A 270 -16.35 -19.40 13.19
N MET A 271 -15.47 -19.87 14.07
CA MET A 271 -15.88 -20.39 15.38
C MET A 271 -16.48 -19.31 16.28
N GLU A 272 -15.95 -18.10 16.22
CA GLU A 272 -16.44 -16.94 16.99
C GLU A 272 -17.61 -16.21 16.28
N ASN A 273 -18.10 -16.78 15.17
CA ASN A 273 -19.24 -16.27 14.39
C ASN A 273 -19.09 -14.78 13.97
N ARG A 274 -17.86 -14.34 13.67
CA ARG A 274 -17.54 -12.97 13.23
C ARG A 274 -17.65 -12.79 11.72
N LYS A 275 -17.35 -13.85 10.95
CA LYS A 275 -17.57 -13.95 9.50
C LYS A 275 -16.83 -12.91 8.64
N LEU A 276 -15.74 -12.32 9.13
CA LEU A 276 -14.93 -11.33 8.38
C LEU A 276 -13.85 -11.96 7.47
N ALA A 277 -13.94 -13.26 7.16
CA ALA A 277 -13.00 -13.95 6.27
C ALA A 277 -11.51 -13.89 6.69
N GLY A 278 -11.25 -13.74 7.99
CA GLY A 278 -9.93 -13.45 8.56
C GLY A 278 -9.78 -11.95 8.84
N GLN A 279 -9.12 -11.60 9.94
CA GLN A 279 -8.88 -10.19 10.32
C GLN A 279 -7.41 -9.95 10.59
N ALA A 280 -6.97 -8.72 10.43
CA ALA A 280 -5.63 -8.30 10.82
C ALA A 280 -5.68 -6.92 11.50
N ILE A 281 -4.79 -6.73 12.46
CA ILE A 281 -4.53 -5.46 13.13
C ILE A 281 -3.22 -4.92 12.60
N TYR A 282 -3.26 -3.70 12.10
CA TYR A 282 -2.11 -2.95 11.64
C TYR A 282 -1.79 -1.87 12.65
N TRP A 283 -0.53 -1.78 13.02
CA TRP A 283 0.02 -0.79 13.93
C TRP A 283 0.78 0.25 13.12
N MET A 284 0.42 1.52 13.31
CA MET A 284 1.08 2.66 12.69
C MET A 284 1.59 3.61 13.76
N ARG A 285 2.86 3.98 13.64
CA ARG A 285 3.55 4.89 14.55
C ARG A 285 4.62 5.68 13.82
N ILE A 286 4.81 6.94 14.20
CA ILE A 286 5.84 7.82 13.64
C ILE A 286 6.83 8.17 14.73
N PHE A 287 8.11 8.10 14.40
CA PHE A 287 9.22 8.42 15.28
C PHE A 287 10.03 9.58 14.72
N ALA A 288 10.39 10.53 15.59
CA ALA A 288 11.33 11.59 15.27
C ALA A 288 12.30 11.79 16.44
N PHE A 289 13.39 12.51 16.20
CA PHE A 289 14.28 12.91 17.28
C PHE A 289 13.65 14.03 18.12
N ARG A 290 13.63 13.83 19.43
CA ARG A 290 13.29 14.80 20.49
C ARG A 290 14.30 14.63 21.62
N ASP A 291 14.90 15.72 22.07
CA ASP A 291 15.91 15.84 23.15
C ASP A 291 16.92 14.68 23.22
N GLU A 292 16.51 13.55 23.82
CA GLU A 292 17.31 12.37 24.17
C GLU A 292 17.27 11.20 23.17
N GLY A 293 16.56 11.29 22.03
CA GLY A 293 16.55 10.21 21.03
C GLY A 293 15.28 10.12 20.20
N PHE A 294 15.09 8.98 19.52
CA PHE A 294 13.82 8.66 18.85
C PHE A 294 12.69 8.53 19.86
N ARG A 295 11.62 9.28 19.62
CA ARG A 295 10.37 9.21 20.37
C ARG A 295 9.19 9.17 19.41
N PRO A 296 8.08 8.53 19.80
CA PRO A 296 6.81 8.70 19.11
C PRO A 296 6.42 10.18 19.00
N ILE A 297 5.82 10.54 17.87
CA ILE A 297 5.21 11.85 17.65
C ILE A 297 3.79 11.68 17.12
N ALA A 298 3.03 12.78 17.14
CA ALA A 298 1.66 12.84 16.63
C ALA A 298 1.55 12.31 15.18
N LEU A 299 0.50 11.54 14.94
CA LEU A 299 0.10 11.06 13.63
C LEU A 299 -0.66 12.16 12.89
N GLU A 300 -0.24 12.42 11.66
CA GLU A 300 -0.89 13.41 10.81
C GLU A 300 -2.39 13.11 10.66
N ASN A 301 -3.21 14.14 10.88
CA ASN A 301 -4.67 14.12 10.68
C ASN A 301 -5.39 12.93 11.32
N THR A 302 -4.84 12.38 12.40
CA THR A 302 -5.38 11.21 13.09
C THR A 302 -5.83 11.65 14.48
N PRO A 303 -7.14 11.89 14.69
CA PRO A 303 -7.61 12.52 15.91
C PRO A 303 -7.47 11.56 17.10
N ASP A 304 -7.05 12.10 18.25
CA ASP A 304 -7.11 11.39 19.53
C ASP A 304 -8.56 11.33 20.00
N VAL A 305 -9.28 10.32 19.50
CA VAL A 305 -10.70 10.09 19.80
C VAL A 305 -10.95 10.07 21.31
N GLN A 306 -10.09 9.42 22.08
CA GLN A 306 -10.30 9.26 23.52
C GLN A 306 -10.15 10.59 24.26
N ALA A 307 -9.11 11.36 23.94
CA ALA A 307 -8.90 12.67 24.56
C ALA A 307 -9.97 13.68 24.13
N ILE A 308 -10.32 13.72 22.83
CA ILE A 308 -11.31 14.65 22.30
C ILE A 308 -12.70 14.40 22.90
N LEU A 309 -13.12 13.13 23.04
CA LEU A 309 -14.41 12.81 23.65
C LEU A 309 -14.45 13.10 25.15
N LYS A 310 -13.31 13.05 25.83
CA LYS A 310 -13.21 13.31 27.29
C LYS A 310 -13.12 14.80 27.62
N GLU A 311 -12.52 15.61 26.75
CA GLU A 311 -12.16 17.00 27.02
C GLU A 311 -12.96 17.98 26.14
N PRO A 312 -13.98 18.67 26.68
CA PRO A 312 -14.79 19.63 25.90
C PRO A 312 -13.96 20.74 25.23
N ALA A 313 -12.85 21.15 25.82
CA ALA A 313 -11.93 22.14 25.24
C ALA A 313 -11.29 21.63 23.94
N LYS A 314 -10.87 20.36 23.88
CA LYS A 314 -10.31 19.73 22.67
C LYS A 314 -11.39 19.54 21.61
N GLN A 315 -12.61 19.17 22.02
CA GLN A 315 -13.74 19.09 21.10
C GLN A 315 -14.02 20.45 20.46
N LYS A 316 -14.07 21.53 21.25
CA LYS A 316 -14.23 22.89 20.72
C LYS A 316 -13.08 23.28 19.81
N GLN A 317 -11.83 23.02 20.22
CA GLN A 317 -10.65 23.34 19.41
C GLN A 317 -10.68 22.64 18.05
N LEU A 318 -11.10 21.38 17.98
CA LEU A 318 -11.24 20.66 16.72
C LEU A 318 -12.31 21.32 15.83
N GLN A 319 -13.46 21.68 16.40
CA GLN A 319 -14.54 22.33 15.65
C GLN A 319 -14.14 23.70 15.12
N ASP A 320 -13.48 24.51 15.95
CA ASP A 320 -12.98 25.84 15.57
C ASP A 320 -11.97 25.71 14.42
N TYR A 321 -11.02 24.78 14.54
CA TYR A 321 -10.02 24.52 13.49
C TYR A 321 -10.69 24.08 12.18
N LEU A 322 -11.57 23.08 12.22
CA LEU A 322 -12.20 22.57 10.99
C LEU A 322 -13.02 23.66 10.29
N SER A 323 -13.75 24.48 11.06
CA SER A 323 -14.54 25.58 10.50
C SER A 323 -13.67 26.66 9.86
N ALA A 324 -12.50 26.95 10.44
CA ALA A 324 -11.55 27.94 9.93
C ALA A 324 -10.76 27.45 8.69
N HIS A 325 -10.66 26.13 8.50
CA HIS A 325 -9.81 25.51 7.47
C HIS A 325 -10.59 24.66 6.45
N MET A 326 -11.88 24.99 6.21
CA MET A 326 -12.73 24.22 5.30
C MET A 326 -12.18 24.14 3.87
N ALA A 327 -11.53 25.19 3.37
CA ALA A 327 -10.94 25.20 2.03
C ALA A 327 -9.73 24.26 1.90
N GLU A 328 -8.88 24.21 2.93
CA GLU A 328 -7.74 23.29 3.00
C GLU A 328 -8.21 21.84 3.17
N VAL A 329 -9.26 21.61 3.97
CA VAL A 329 -9.92 20.31 4.10
C VAL A 329 -10.48 19.84 2.76
N ASP A 330 -11.21 20.71 2.06
CA ASP A 330 -11.77 20.44 0.75
C ASP A 330 -10.68 20.13 -0.29
N THR A 331 -9.56 20.88 -0.27
CA THR A 331 -8.38 20.63 -1.12
C THR A 331 -7.60 19.38 -0.72
N GLY A 332 -7.71 18.95 0.53
CA GLY A 332 -7.04 17.77 1.10
C GLY A 332 -5.64 18.04 1.63
N ALA A 333 -5.27 19.31 1.77
CA ALA A 333 -3.95 19.76 2.19
C ALA A 333 -4.06 20.54 3.51
N PHE A 334 -4.44 19.83 4.58
CA PHE A 334 -4.59 20.39 5.92
C PHE A 334 -3.81 19.56 6.94
N LYS A 335 -3.54 20.14 8.12
CA LYS A 335 -2.94 19.44 9.26
C LYS A 335 -3.61 19.88 10.56
N ILE A 336 -4.39 19.01 11.20
CA ILE A 336 -4.96 19.32 12.51
C ILE A 336 -3.85 19.58 13.54
N PRO A 337 -4.10 20.39 14.60
CA PRO A 337 -3.11 20.64 15.63
C PRO A 337 -2.62 19.36 16.31
N ASP A 338 -1.30 19.24 16.54
CA ASP A 338 -0.70 18.04 17.14
C ASP A 338 -1.31 17.70 18.51
N ALA A 339 -1.82 18.69 19.27
CA ALA A 339 -2.50 18.48 20.55
C ALA A 339 -3.86 17.75 20.45
N LEU A 340 -4.41 17.65 19.24
CA LEU A 340 -5.64 16.92 18.92
C LEU A 340 -5.36 15.55 18.28
N SER A 341 -4.09 15.23 18.02
CA SER A 341 -3.69 14.03 17.29
C SER A 341 -3.26 12.90 18.22
N ALA A 342 -3.64 11.68 17.88
CA ALA A 342 -3.09 10.48 18.49
C ALA A 342 -1.65 10.25 18.04
N ASP A 343 -0.84 9.56 18.84
CA ASP A 343 0.54 9.17 18.49
C ASP A 343 0.67 7.67 18.10
N ILE A 344 -0.46 6.96 18.10
CA ILE A 344 -0.61 5.57 17.69
C ILE A 344 -1.94 5.38 16.97
N ALA A 345 -1.92 4.58 15.91
CA ALA A 345 -3.12 4.16 15.22
C ALA A 345 -3.13 2.64 15.07
N LEU A 346 -4.26 2.03 15.41
CA LEU A 346 -4.56 0.65 15.05
C LEU A 346 -5.57 0.67 13.91
N SER A 347 -5.31 -0.08 12.84
CA SER A 347 -6.24 -0.24 11.72
C SER A 347 -6.64 -1.69 11.56
N TYR A 348 -7.89 -1.93 11.16
CA TYR A 348 -8.46 -3.27 11.07
C TYR A 348 -8.87 -3.62 9.65
N SER A 349 -8.39 -4.76 9.16
CA SER A 349 -8.99 -5.49 8.04
C SER A 349 -9.82 -6.65 8.58
N THR A 350 -10.72 -7.27 7.83
CA THR A 350 -11.11 -7.08 6.41
C THR A 350 -12.24 -6.05 6.26
N ALA A 351 -12.53 -5.59 5.03
CA ALA A 351 -13.54 -4.57 4.74
C ALA A 351 -13.28 -3.25 5.49
N GLY A 352 -12.00 -2.89 5.61
CA GLY A 352 -11.54 -1.86 6.52
C GLY A 352 -12.13 -0.47 6.23
N SER A 353 -12.35 -0.14 4.96
CA SER A 353 -12.93 1.14 4.53
C SER A 353 -14.34 1.37 5.09
N ALA A 354 -15.10 0.31 5.37
CA ALA A 354 -16.46 0.35 5.89
C ALA A 354 -16.56 0.20 7.42
N ARG A 355 -15.46 -0.02 8.13
CA ARG A 355 -15.46 -0.26 9.59
C ARG A 355 -15.28 1.04 10.36
N LEU A 356 -16.10 1.25 11.39
CA LEU A 356 -15.98 2.43 12.25
C LEU A 356 -14.62 2.52 12.94
N ALA A 357 -13.99 1.37 13.19
CA ALA A 357 -12.63 1.27 13.72
C ALA A 357 -11.59 2.03 12.88
N ASN A 358 -11.83 2.26 11.59
CA ASN A 358 -10.93 2.99 10.69
C ASN A 358 -11.44 4.39 10.33
N ARG A 359 -12.50 4.86 11.00
CA ARG A 359 -13.19 6.12 10.71
C ARG A 359 -13.25 6.98 11.98
N PRO A 360 -12.10 7.44 12.48
CA PRO A 360 -12.03 8.08 13.79
C PRO A 360 -12.77 9.43 13.86
N PHE A 361 -12.94 10.15 12.75
CA PHE A 361 -13.71 11.40 12.74
C PHE A 361 -15.22 11.19 12.87
N ASP A 362 -15.74 10.04 12.44
CA ASP A 362 -17.17 9.70 12.66
C ASP A 362 -17.51 9.57 14.15
N LEU A 363 -16.50 9.34 15.00
CA LEU A 363 -16.67 9.25 16.45
C LEU A 363 -16.60 10.61 17.15
N VAL A 364 -15.87 11.58 16.61
CA VAL A 364 -15.65 12.89 17.27
C VAL A 364 -16.45 14.04 16.65
N ILE A 365 -16.98 13.86 15.44
CA ILE A 365 -17.84 14.81 14.74
C ILE A 365 -19.14 14.11 14.34
N SER A 366 -20.27 14.58 14.86
CA SER A 366 -21.58 14.03 14.48
C SER A 366 -21.98 14.45 13.06
N SER A 367 -22.81 13.64 12.39
CA SER A 367 -23.35 13.96 11.07
C SER A 367 -24.11 15.30 11.04
N GLU A 368 -24.81 15.64 12.13
CA GLU A 368 -25.51 16.92 12.26
C GLU A 368 -24.52 18.09 12.29
N LEU A 369 -23.44 17.98 13.06
CA LEU A 369 -22.40 19.00 13.14
C LEU A 369 -21.65 19.15 11.82
N ALA A 370 -21.30 18.04 11.16
CA ALA A 370 -20.67 18.08 9.85
C ALA A 370 -21.56 18.78 8.81
N ASN A 371 -22.87 18.51 8.81
CA ASN A 371 -23.81 19.23 7.93
C ASN A 371 -23.87 20.73 8.25
N LYS A 372 -23.89 21.10 9.54
CA LYS A 372 -23.85 22.52 9.95
C LYS A 372 -22.57 23.21 9.45
N MET A 373 -21.40 22.58 9.58
CA MET A 373 -20.12 23.12 9.10
C MET A 373 -20.14 23.36 7.59
N VAL A 374 -20.58 22.37 6.80
CA VAL A 374 -20.63 22.51 5.33
C VAL A 374 -21.63 23.58 4.90
N ASN A 375 -22.81 23.65 5.53
CA ASN A 375 -23.80 24.67 5.24
C ASN A 375 -23.32 26.08 5.60
N ALA A 376 -22.60 26.23 6.72
CA ALA A 376 -22.03 27.50 7.15
C ALA A 376 -20.89 27.96 6.24
N TRP A 377 -20.08 27.03 5.71
CA TRP A 377 -19.01 27.36 4.76
C TRP A 377 -19.57 27.87 3.43
N GLY A 378 -20.60 27.21 2.88
CA GLY A 378 -21.40 27.72 1.76
C GLY A 378 -20.65 28.00 0.45
N ASP A 379 -19.39 27.57 0.31
CA ASP A 379 -18.55 27.90 -0.83
C ASP A 379 -19.00 27.15 -2.10
N PRO A 380 -19.39 27.85 -3.18
CA PRO A 380 -19.79 27.22 -4.44
C PRO A 380 -18.60 26.62 -5.21
N SER A 381 -17.36 26.98 -4.89
CA SER A 381 -16.11 26.54 -5.55
C SER A 381 -15.48 25.27 -4.97
N ARG A 382 -16.17 24.64 -4.02
CA ARG A 382 -15.78 23.36 -3.39
C ARG A 382 -15.51 22.26 -4.42
N LYS A 383 -14.38 21.57 -4.22
CA LYS A 383 -13.85 20.52 -5.10
C LYS A 383 -14.14 19.10 -4.61
N PHE A 384 -14.48 18.93 -3.33
CA PHE A 384 -14.77 17.63 -2.74
C PHE A 384 -16.03 17.64 -1.85
N VAL A 385 -16.06 18.54 -0.87
CA VAL A 385 -16.96 18.50 0.29
C VAL A 385 -18.30 19.15 -0.03
N ARG A 386 -19.23 18.38 -0.60
CA ARG A 386 -20.58 18.87 -0.92
C ARG A 386 -21.58 18.75 0.22
N THR A 387 -21.42 17.74 1.07
CA THR A 387 -22.34 17.40 2.18
C THR A 387 -21.54 17.10 3.45
N GLY A 388 -22.19 17.05 4.62
CA GLY A 388 -21.54 16.62 5.86
C GLY A 388 -20.97 15.19 5.79
N ALA A 389 -21.61 14.29 5.05
CA ALA A 389 -21.09 12.96 4.77
C ALA A 389 -19.77 13.01 3.98
N ALA A 390 -19.69 13.84 2.94
CA ALA A 390 -18.46 14.05 2.18
C ALA A 390 -17.36 14.72 3.03
N LEU A 391 -17.71 15.62 3.96
CA LEU A 391 -16.76 16.20 4.91
C LEU A 391 -16.16 15.10 5.80
N LEU A 392 -17.01 14.27 6.40
CA LEU A 392 -16.54 13.17 7.25
C LEU A 392 -15.70 12.15 6.46
N GLU A 393 -16.05 11.85 5.20
CA GLU A 393 -15.19 11.02 4.35
C GLU A 393 -13.82 11.65 4.13
N ARG A 394 -13.80 12.94 3.79
CA ARG A 394 -12.55 13.67 3.55
C ARG A 394 -11.64 13.63 4.77
N LEU A 395 -12.21 13.83 5.96
CA LEU A 395 -11.48 13.78 7.22
C LEU A 395 -11.00 12.36 7.53
N ASN A 396 -11.88 11.36 7.46
CA ASN A 396 -11.52 9.97 7.75
C ASN A 396 -10.45 9.44 6.81
N THR A 397 -10.58 9.69 5.50
CA THR A 397 -9.58 9.26 4.49
C THR A 397 -8.28 10.05 4.56
N SER A 398 -8.24 11.17 5.31
CA SER A 398 -7.02 11.90 5.64
C SER A 398 -6.33 11.41 6.91
N SER A 399 -6.99 10.58 7.73
CA SER A 399 -6.37 9.93 8.90
C SER A 399 -5.52 8.72 8.50
N CYS A 400 -4.55 8.35 9.34
CA CYS A 400 -3.73 7.16 9.10
C CYS A 400 -4.59 5.90 8.90
N MET A 401 -5.63 5.70 9.72
CA MET A 401 -6.48 4.50 9.65
C MET A 401 -7.35 4.47 8.39
N GLY A 402 -7.97 5.59 8.02
CA GLY A 402 -8.85 5.64 6.86
C GLY A 402 -8.08 5.55 5.54
N CYS A 403 -6.98 6.29 5.38
CA CYS A 403 -6.14 6.17 4.19
C CYS A 403 -5.61 4.74 4.03
N HIS A 404 -5.10 4.15 5.12
CA HIS A 404 -4.55 2.79 5.15
C HIS A 404 -5.54 1.73 4.63
N GLN A 405 -6.85 1.94 4.75
CA GLN A 405 -7.87 0.99 4.27
C GLN A 405 -8.51 1.37 2.94
N SER A 406 -8.12 2.50 2.33
CA SER A 406 -8.77 2.99 1.11
C SER A 406 -7.99 2.58 -0.14
N SER A 407 -8.47 1.57 -0.88
CA SER A 407 -7.77 1.06 -2.09
C SER A 407 -6.29 0.74 -1.85
N SER A 408 -5.99 0.29 -0.64
CA SER A 408 -4.71 -0.30 -0.27
C SER A 408 -4.66 -1.77 -0.68
N THR A 409 -3.57 -2.45 -0.39
CA THR A 409 -3.43 -3.89 -0.60
C THR A 409 -3.01 -4.52 0.72
N ALA A 410 -3.95 -5.18 1.39
CA ALA A 410 -3.76 -5.63 2.78
C ALA A 410 -3.30 -4.50 3.71
N GLY A 411 -3.84 -3.28 3.56
CA GLY A 411 -3.39 -2.14 4.36
C GLY A 411 -2.12 -1.45 3.86
N PHE A 412 -1.36 -2.07 2.95
CA PHE A 412 -0.13 -1.49 2.41
C PHE A 412 -0.40 -0.81 1.07
N HIS A 413 0.09 0.42 0.94
CA HIS A 413 0.05 1.14 -0.34
C HIS A 413 1.26 0.79 -1.23
N PHE A 414 2.39 0.48 -0.62
CA PHE A 414 3.63 0.20 -1.33
C PHE A 414 4.35 -0.98 -0.67
N LEU A 415 4.39 -2.12 -1.37
CA LEU A 415 5.00 -3.38 -0.89
C LEU A 415 6.38 -3.62 -1.48
N GLY A 416 6.71 -2.94 -2.58
CA GLY A 416 7.95 -3.12 -3.33
C GLY A 416 7.92 -4.32 -4.27
N VAL A 417 8.85 -4.33 -5.21
CA VAL A 417 9.09 -5.49 -6.08
C VAL A 417 9.81 -6.58 -5.29
N ASP A 418 9.45 -7.84 -5.54
CA ASP A 418 10.18 -8.95 -4.96
C ASP A 418 11.58 -9.05 -5.58
N ARG A 419 12.60 -8.97 -4.73
CA ARG A 419 14.03 -8.96 -5.04
C ARG A 419 14.71 -10.27 -4.65
N SER A 420 15.64 -10.80 -5.44
CA SER A 420 16.37 -12.04 -5.11
C SER A 420 17.82 -11.80 -4.70
N ASP A 421 18.25 -10.55 -4.66
CA ASP A 421 19.64 -10.11 -4.46
C ASP A 421 20.00 -9.86 -2.98
N PHE A 422 19.20 -10.34 -2.04
CA PHE A 422 19.48 -10.27 -0.59
C PHE A 422 19.57 -11.66 0.02
N GLY A 423 20.33 -11.78 1.11
CA GLY A 423 20.48 -13.04 1.82
C GLY A 423 21.05 -14.16 0.95
N ASP A 424 20.55 -15.38 1.13
CA ASP A 424 20.84 -16.53 0.26
C ASP A 424 19.94 -16.49 -0.98
N ALA A 425 20.52 -16.12 -2.14
CA ALA A 425 19.79 -15.89 -3.38
C ALA A 425 19.00 -17.14 -3.85
N ASN A 426 19.54 -18.35 -3.66
CA ASN A 426 18.85 -19.58 -4.05
C ASN A 426 17.65 -19.85 -3.13
N ALA A 427 17.83 -19.64 -1.83
CA ALA A 427 16.76 -19.76 -0.85
C ALA A 427 15.65 -18.73 -1.08
N VAL A 428 16.02 -17.47 -1.37
CA VAL A 428 15.06 -16.42 -1.71
C VAL A 428 14.33 -16.77 -3.00
N GLN A 429 15.03 -17.21 -4.04
CA GLN A 429 14.39 -17.60 -5.30
C GLN A 429 13.38 -18.74 -5.11
N GLY A 430 13.73 -19.77 -4.32
CA GLY A 430 12.80 -20.83 -3.96
C GLY A 430 11.62 -20.34 -3.12
N ALA A 431 11.85 -19.36 -2.24
CA ALA A 431 10.81 -18.83 -1.37
C ALA A 431 9.82 -17.86 -2.06
N ILE A 432 10.21 -17.24 -3.17
CA ILE A 432 9.32 -16.34 -3.91
C ILE A 432 8.45 -17.07 -4.92
N ASP A 433 8.83 -18.25 -5.40
CA ASP A 433 7.97 -18.97 -6.33
C ASP A 433 6.70 -19.46 -5.63
N GLY A 434 5.52 -19.09 -6.13
CA GLY A 434 4.25 -19.32 -5.42
C GLY A 434 3.93 -18.33 -4.30
N ASN A 435 4.82 -17.38 -4.01
CA ASN A 435 4.61 -16.32 -3.03
C ASN A 435 4.84 -14.91 -3.62
N ARG A 436 5.20 -14.81 -4.90
CA ARG A 436 5.60 -13.56 -5.57
C ARG A 436 4.42 -12.63 -5.88
N LEU A 437 4.63 -11.34 -5.64
CA LEU A 437 3.72 -10.28 -6.05
C LEU A 437 3.97 -9.91 -7.52
N GLN A 438 2.88 -9.74 -8.27
CA GLN A 438 2.95 -9.27 -9.64
C GLN A 438 3.00 -7.73 -9.72
N LEU A 439 2.30 -7.05 -8.81
CA LEU A 439 2.29 -5.59 -8.70
C LEU A 439 2.90 -5.16 -7.36
N PRO A 440 3.82 -4.18 -7.34
CA PRO A 440 4.53 -3.78 -6.13
C PRO A 440 3.79 -2.74 -5.27
N PHE A 441 2.64 -2.24 -5.73
CA PHE A 441 1.90 -1.17 -5.07
C PHE A 441 0.39 -1.29 -5.31
N SER A 442 -0.38 -0.59 -4.48
CA SER A 442 -1.84 -0.63 -4.47
C SER A 442 -2.46 0.25 -5.57
N PRO A 443 -3.76 0.05 -5.90
CA PRO A 443 -4.46 0.92 -6.85
C PRO A 443 -4.38 2.41 -6.48
N HIS A 444 -4.43 2.75 -5.19
CA HIS A 444 -4.24 4.13 -4.73
C HIS A 444 -2.90 4.74 -5.17
N VAL A 445 -1.77 4.03 -4.97
CA VAL A 445 -0.46 4.54 -5.42
C VAL A 445 -0.45 4.72 -6.93
N SER A 446 -1.00 3.74 -7.66
CA SER A 446 -1.08 3.83 -9.12
C SER A 446 -1.87 5.06 -9.58
N ALA A 447 -3.00 5.37 -8.93
CA ALA A 447 -3.83 6.53 -9.24
C ALA A 447 -3.15 7.86 -8.90
N GLU A 448 -2.30 7.88 -7.87
CA GLU A 448 -1.55 9.05 -7.43
C GLU A 448 -0.34 9.40 -8.32
N LEU A 449 0.26 8.41 -9.00
CA LEU A 449 1.49 8.64 -9.79
C LEU A 449 1.33 9.70 -10.90
N PRO A 450 0.25 9.71 -11.72
CA PRO A 450 0.01 10.77 -12.71
C PRO A 450 -0.11 12.17 -12.07
N ARG A 451 -0.85 12.29 -10.96
CA ARG A 451 -1.00 13.56 -10.24
C ARG A 451 0.35 14.09 -9.76
N ARG A 452 1.13 13.24 -9.11
CA ARG A 452 2.46 13.61 -8.58
C ARG A 452 3.42 13.99 -9.71
N LYS A 453 3.33 13.29 -10.84
CA LYS A 453 4.16 13.59 -12.01
C LYS A 453 3.81 14.98 -12.54
N SER A 454 2.53 15.26 -12.78
CA SER A 454 2.04 16.57 -13.20
C SER A 454 2.48 17.67 -12.22
N TYR A 455 2.29 17.47 -10.91
CA TYR A 455 2.68 18.40 -9.87
C TYR A 455 4.17 18.79 -9.95
N VAL A 456 5.06 17.81 -10.06
CA VAL A 456 6.51 18.05 -10.14
C VAL A 456 6.92 18.60 -11.51
N ASP A 457 6.27 18.18 -12.60
CA ASP A 457 6.50 18.70 -13.94
C ASP A 457 6.15 20.21 -14.04
N HIS A 458 5.06 20.65 -13.39
CA HIS A 458 4.70 22.08 -13.29
C HIS A 458 5.72 22.87 -12.47
N LEU A 459 6.09 22.38 -11.28
CA LEU A 459 7.12 23.05 -10.46
C LEU A 459 8.47 23.16 -11.19
N ALA A 460 8.90 22.10 -11.89
CA ALA A 460 10.14 22.12 -12.65
C ALA A 460 10.15 23.16 -13.79
N ARG A 461 8.96 23.60 -14.24
CA ARG A 461 8.77 24.68 -15.23
C ARG A 461 8.59 26.06 -14.60
N GLY A 462 8.59 26.16 -13.27
CA GLY A 462 8.31 27.40 -12.55
C GLY A 462 6.82 27.77 -12.51
N GLU A 463 5.94 26.79 -12.74
CA GLU A 463 4.48 26.98 -12.77
C GLU A 463 3.85 26.54 -11.43
N THR A 464 2.66 27.06 -11.14
CA THR A 464 1.85 26.63 -9.98
C THR A 464 1.20 25.27 -10.26
N PRO A 465 1.48 24.22 -9.46
CA PRO A 465 0.85 22.92 -9.63
C PRO A 465 -0.58 22.89 -9.06
N ASP A 466 -1.42 21.98 -9.54
CA ASP A 466 -2.71 21.68 -8.89
C ASP A 466 -2.48 20.99 -7.54
N ARG A 467 -3.00 21.62 -6.48
CA ARG A 467 -2.86 21.16 -5.08
C ARG A 467 -3.99 20.21 -4.66
N PHE A 468 -5.02 20.03 -5.48
CA PHE A 468 -6.16 19.18 -5.17
C PHE A 468 -5.74 17.72 -5.01
N ARG A 469 -6.12 17.11 -3.88
CA ARG A 469 -5.91 15.68 -3.62
C ARG A 469 -7.22 14.91 -3.84
N PRO A 470 -7.25 13.93 -4.75
CA PRO A 470 -8.45 13.15 -5.01
C PRO A 470 -8.79 12.23 -3.82
N HIS A 471 -9.98 11.64 -3.85
CA HIS A 471 -10.32 10.57 -2.92
C HIS A 471 -9.31 9.40 -3.07
N PRO A 472 -8.79 8.77 -1.99
CA PRO A 472 -7.79 7.71 -2.13
C PRO A 472 -8.26 6.48 -2.95
N SER A 473 -9.55 6.17 -2.88
CA SER A 473 -10.21 5.15 -3.70
C SER A 473 -10.62 5.56 -5.12
N ALA A 474 -10.37 6.79 -5.54
CA ALA A 474 -10.64 7.21 -6.91
C ALA A 474 -9.65 6.56 -7.90
N PRO A 475 -10.08 6.24 -9.13
CA PRO A 475 -9.17 5.84 -10.21
C PRO A 475 -8.15 6.93 -10.56
N ALA A 476 -7.18 6.60 -11.40
CA ALA A 476 -6.28 7.61 -11.97
C ALA A 476 -7.07 8.66 -12.76
N ALA A 477 -6.58 9.91 -12.77
CA ALA A 477 -7.16 11.00 -13.55
C ALA A 477 -6.14 11.61 -14.53
N ASP A 478 -6.64 12.30 -15.56
CA ASP A 478 -5.84 13.20 -16.40
C ASP A 478 -5.73 14.57 -15.70
N TRP A 479 -4.49 15.03 -15.47
CA TRP A 479 -4.16 16.25 -14.74
C TRP A 479 -3.57 17.37 -15.61
N ASP A 480 -3.13 17.07 -16.84
CA ASP A 480 -2.32 18.01 -17.64
C ASP A 480 -3.15 18.84 -18.63
N LYS A 481 -4.43 18.47 -18.85
CA LYS A 481 -5.20 18.99 -20.01
C LYS A 481 -6.37 19.89 -19.68
N LYS A 482 -6.77 20.04 -18.41
CA LYS A 482 -8.03 20.73 -18.02
C LYS A 482 -7.95 21.38 -16.64
N ALA A 483 -8.84 22.35 -16.41
CA ALA A 483 -9.02 23.00 -15.11
C ALA A 483 -9.63 22.07 -14.04
N VAL A 484 -10.22 20.94 -14.45
CA VAL A 484 -10.86 19.93 -13.58
C VAL A 484 -10.28 18.56 -13.96
N PRO A 485 -9.83 17.73 -12.98
CA PRO A 485 -9.30 16.41 -13.27
C PRO A 485 -10.39 15.50 -13.85
N ILE A 486 -10.04 14.69 -14.85
CA ILE A 486 -10.95 13.68 -15.42
C ILE A 486 -10.50 12.30 -15.01
N TYR A 487 -11.27 11.67 -14.12
CA TYR A 487 -11.02 10.30 -13.69
C TYR A 487 -11.29 9.30 -14.81
N ALA A 488 -10.43 8.30 -14.91
CA ALA A 488 -10.76 7.06 -15.58
C ALA A 488 -11.98 6.41 -14.92
N ALA A 489 -12.78 5.70 -15.70
CA ALA A 489 -13.90 4.96 -15.14
C ALA A 489 -13.41 3.80 -14.26
N ALA A 490 -14.08 3.57 -13.14
CA ALA A 490 -13.79 2.46 -12.24
C ALA A 490 -14.14 1.11 -12.90
N GLY A 491 -13.17 0.18 -12.86
CA GLY A 491 -13.29 -1.17 -13.40
C GLY A 491 -14.03 -2.14 -12.46
N ASP A 492 -14.04 -3.43 -12.81
CA ASP A 492 -14.76 -4.44 -12.04
C ASP A 492 -14.21 -4.54 -10.59
N ASN A 493 -15.09 -4.69 -9.60
CA ASN A 493 -14.78 -4.69 -8.16
C ASN A 493 -14.10 -3.42 -7.61
N MET A 494 -13.85 -2.40 -8.43
CA MET A 494 -13.24 -1.15 -7.97
C MET A 494 -14.27 -0.28 -7.23
N PRO A 495 -13.85 0.54 -6.26
CA PRO A 495 -14.76 1.40 -5.51
C PRO A 495 -15.44 2.45 -6.38
N CYS A 496 -16.66 2.83 -6.01
CA CYS A 496 -17.45 3.87 -6.66
C CYS A 496 -18.30 4.65 -5.65
N PRO A 497 -18.56 5.95 -5.85
CA PRO A 497 -19.48 6.70 -5.00
C PRO A 497 -20.91 6.19 -5.20
N LEU A 498 -21.60 5.81 -4.12
CA LEU A 498 -22.99 5.32 -4.19
C LEU A 498 -24.02 6.44 -4.34
N ASN A 499 -23.63 7.63 -3.95
CA ASN A 499 -24.47 8.81 -3.94
C ASN A 499 -23.76 9.95 -4.65
N ALA A 500 -24.49 11.04 -4.86
CA ALA A 500 -23.94 12.19 -5.54
C ALA A 500 -23.08 13.07 -4.62
N ASP A 501 -22.77 12.70 -3.37
CA ASP A 501 -22.27 13.61 -2.32
C ASP A 501 -20.92 14.27 -2.61
N LEU A 502 -20.16 13.79 -3.58
CA LEU A 502 -18.92 14.42 -4.00
C LEU A 502 -19.18 15.59 -4.96
N ALA A 503 -18.36 16.64 -4.86
CA ALA A 503 -18.33 17.69 -5.88
C ALA A 503 -17.71 17.19 -7.19
N THR A 504 -17.84 17.97 -8.26
CA THR A 504 -17.51 17.53 -9.63
C THR A 504 -16.03 17.17 -9.79
N GLU A 505 -15.09 17.92 -9.20
CA GLU A 505 -13.65 17.62 -9.24
C GLU A 505 -13.27 16.32 -8.50
N ALA A 506 -14.11 15.84 -7.58
CA ALA A 506 -13.89 14.62 -6.81
C ALA A 506 -14.69 13.42 -7.32
N ASN A 507 -15.58 13.59 -8.31
CA ASN A 507 -16.56 12.58 -8.68
C ASN A 507 -16.03 11.62 -9.77
N TRP A 508 -16.29 10.33 -9.61
CA TRP A 508 -16.00 9.29 -10.62
C TRP A 508 -17.14 8.27 -10.70
N SER A 509 -17.17 7.47 -11.76
CA SER A 509 -18.24 6.51 -12.00
C SER A 509 -17.72 5.15 -12.47
N CYS A 510 -18.58 4.14 -12.40
CA CYS A 510 -18.31 2.82 -12.97
C CYS A 510 -18.25 2.86 -14.49
N SER A 511 -17.44 1.98 -15.09
CA SER A 511 -17.31 1.88 -16.53
C SER A 511 -18.61 1.46 -17.23
N GLY A 512 -19.31 2.44 -17.80
CA GLY A 512 -20.49 2.22 -18.64
C GLY A 512 -20.18 1.38 -19.89
N ALA A 513 -18.98 1.53 -20.47
CA ALA A 513 -18.51 0.72 -21.59
C ALA A 513 -18.43 -0.79 -21.26
N ARG A 514 -18.35 -1.14 -19.97
CA ARG A 514 -18.35 -2.52 -19.47
C ARG A 514 -19.70 -2.94 -18.87
N GLY A 515 -20.71 -2.06 -18.91
CA GLY A 515 -22.02 -2.31 -18.32
C GLY A 515 -21.98 -2.52 -16.80
N LEU A 516 -21.09 -1.78 -16.10
CA LEU A 516 -20.94 -1.88 -14.65
C LEU A 516 -21.85 -0.89 -13.92
N THR A 517 -22.37 -1.31 -12.78
CA THR A 517 -23.20 -0.49 -11.89
C THR A 517 -22.58 -0.42 -10.50
N CYS A 518 -22.71 0.72 -9.83
CA CYS A 518 -22.23 0.87 -8.46
C CYS A 518 -23.21 0.21 -7.48
N GLN A 519 -22.76 -0.81 -6.75
CA GLN A 519 -23.59 -1.52 -5.76
C GLN A 519 -22.98 -1.45 -4.37
N ALA A 520 -23.82 -1.28 -3.35
CA ALA A 520 -23.40 -1.32 -1.95
C ALA A 520 -23.05 -2.76 -1.54
N MET A 521 -21.78 -3.12 -1.69
CA MET A 521 -21.27 -4.46 -1.37
C MET A 521 -20.97 -4.64 0.11
N THR A 522 -20.72 -3.55 0.82
CA THR A 522 -20.57 -3.55 2.28
C THR A 522 -21.30 -2.35 2.83
N THR A 523 -22.19 -2.57 3.79
CA THR A 523 -22.92 -1.49 4.46
C THR A 523 -22.63 -1.50 5.95
N ASN A 524 -22.59 -0.30 6.52
CA ASN A 524 -22.43 -0.07 7.93
C ASN A 524 -23.22 1.19 8.31
N ALA A 525 -24.25 1.04 9.14
CA ALA A 525 -25.12 2.14 9.53
C ALA A 525 -24.42 3.17 10.42
N ALA A 526 -23.28 2.84 11.03
CA ALA A 526 -22.52 3.73 11.89
C ALA A 526 -21.48 4.59 11.13
N ALA A 527 -21.25 4.34 9.83
CA ALA A 527 -20.28 5.06 9.01
C ALA A 527 -20.95 6.17 8.18
N SER A 528 -20.30 7.32 8.03
CA SER A 528 -20.89 8.53 7.44
C SER A 528 -20.94 8.61 5.91
N PHE A 529 -20.06 7.90 5.21
CA PHE A 529 -19.98 7.92 3.74
C PHE A 529 -19.80 6.51 3.20
N HIS A 530 -20.42 6.26 2.05
CA HIS A 530 -20.56 4.91 1.50
C HIS A 530 -20.03 4.85 0.07
N LEU A 531 -18.91 4.15 -0.10
CA LEU A 531 -18.48 3.65 -1.39
C LEU A 531 -19.13 2.29 -1.66
N GLY A 532 -19.55 2.08 -2.89
CA GLY A 532 -19.94 0.80 -3.45
C GLY A 532 -18.79 0.16 -4.20
N GLN A 533 -19.09 -0.90 -4.93
CA GLN A 533 -18.18 -1.51 -5.89
C GLN A 533 -18.85 -1.60 -7.25
N CYS A 534 -18.07 -1.41 -8.30
CA CYS A 534 -18.54 -1.57 -9.67
C CYS A 534 -18.69 -3.05 -10.01
N VAL A 535 -19.93 -3.48 -10.21
CA VAL A 535 -20.27 -4.87 -10.48
C VAL A 535 -21.04 -5.01 -11.80
N PRO A 536 -20.84 -6.08 -12.58
CA PRO A 536 -21.61 -6.32 -13.80
C PRO A 536 -22.99 -6.92 -13.50
N ALA A 537 -23.89 -6.83 -14.48
CA ALA A 537 -25.17 -7.54 -14.45
C ALA A 537 -24.99 -9.08 -14.53
N GLN A 538 -25.99 -9.83 -14.05
CA GLN A 538 -26.01 -11.31 -14.00
C GLN A 538 -25.53 -12.00 -15.29
N LYS A 539 -25.91 -11.50 -16.47
CA LYS A 539 -25.55 -12.10 -17.77
C LYS A 539 -24.06 -11.94 -18.15
N ASN A 540 -23.34 -11.06 -17.47
CA ASN A 540 -21.96 -10.68 -17.75
C ASN A 540 -21.00 -11.11 -16.62
N ILE A 541 -21.44 -11.97 -15.71
CA ILE A 541 -20.60 -12.43 -14.61
C ILE A 541 -19.51 -13.39 -15.09
N TYR A 542 -18.36 -13.33 -14.45
CA TYR A 542 -17.21 -14.19 -14.71
C TYR A 542 -16.46 -14.46 -13.39
N ALA A 543 -15.54 -15.41 -13.40
CA ALA A 543 -14.83 -15.82 -12.22
C ALA A 543 -13.90 -14.72 -11.67
N GLY A 544 -13.88 -14.58 -10.35
CA GLY A 544 -13.09 -13.60 -9.62
C GLY A 544 -13.86 -12.36 -9.17
N LEU A 545 -15.08 -12.14 -9.67
CA LEU A 545 -15.99 -11.12 -9.16
C LEU A 545 -16.45 -11.42 -7.72
N SER A 546 -16.71 -10.37 -6.96
CA SER A 546 -17.41 -10.48 -5.67
C SER A 546 -18.82 -11.04 -5.90
N CYS A 547 -19.30 -11.91 -5.02
CA CYS A 547 -20.62 -12.53 -5.18
C CYS A 547 -21.53 -12.36 -3.96
N ARG A 548 -21.04 -11.72 -2.89
CA ARG A 548 -21.80 -11.47 -1.67
C ARG A 548 -21.72 -10.04 -1.20
N ALA A 549 -22.82 -9.53 -0.66
CA ALA A 549 -22.87 -8.26 0.05
C ALA A 549 -22.98 -8.51 1.56
N ASN A 550 -22.30 -7.66 2.35
CA ASN A 550 -22.19 -7.80 3.81
C ASN A 550 -22.79 -6.58 4.53
N VAL A 551 -23.45 -6.84 5.66
CA VAL A 551 -23.78 -5.80 6.65
C VAL A 551 -22.86 -5.97 7.85
N ILE A 552 -22.09 -4.93 8.15
CA ILE A 552 -21.19 -4.90 9.31
C ILE A 552 -21.93 -4.31 10.51
N ALA A 553 -21.78 -4.98 11.66
CA ALA A 553 -22.07 -4.38 12.95
C ALA A 553 -20.76 -4.24 13.73
N ASP A 554 -20.42 -3.00 14.06
CA ASP A 554 -19.26 -2.71 14.89
C ASP A 554 -19.53 -3.10 16.34
N ALA A 555 -18.53 -3.70 16.99
CA ALA A 555 -18.53 -3.92 18.42
C ALA A 555 -17.94 -2.74 19.19
N THR A 556 -17.29 -1.81 18.49
CA THR A 556 -16.70 -0.60 19.07
C THR A 556 -17.80 0.23 19.74
N PRO A 557 -17.85 0.34 21.08
CA PRO A 557 -18.90 1.08 21.75
C PRO A 557 -18.72 2.59 21.51
N GLN A 558 -19.83 3.33 21.50
CA GLN A 558 -19.85 4.80 21.56
C GLN A 558 -19.17 5.37 22.83
N ASN A 559 -18.73 4.53 23.77
CA ASN A 559 -17.93 4.90 24.95
C ASN A 559 -16.74 3.94 25.14
N ALA A 560 -15.66 4.13 24.38
CA ALA A 560 -14.38 3.44 24.53
C ALA A 560 -13.51 4.01 25.68
N SER A 561 -14.12 4.51 26.76
CA SER A 561 -13.44 5.13 27.90
C SER A 561 -12.55 4.16 28.70
N GLY A 562 -12.61 2.84 28.41
CA GLY A 562 -11.82 1.80 29.06
C GLY A 562 -10.58 1.30 28.31
N SER A 563 -10.40 1.65 27.02
CA SER A 563 -9.19 1.27 26.28
C SER A 563 -7.99 2.12 26.74
N ARG A 564 -6.81 1.52 26.89
CA ARG A 564 -5.60 2.23 27.37
C ARG A 564 -4.61 2.54 26.26
N LEU A 565 -4.66 1.82 25.13
CA LEU A 565 -3.72 2.00 24.01
C LEU A 565 -4.31 2.81 22.85
N SER A 566 -5.53 2.47 22.40
CA SER A 566 -6.25 3.14 21.31
C SER A 566 -7.75 2.92 21.47
N PHE A 567 -8.57 3.84 20.97
CA PHE A 567 -10.04 3.77 21.09
C PHE A 567 -10.62 2.46 20.52
N ASN A 568 -9.96 1.86 19.53
CA ASN A 568 -10.47 0.73 18.74
C ASN A 568 -9.76 -0.61 19.00
N VAL A 569 -8.96 -0.76 20.07
CA VAL A 569 -8.22 -2.02 20.36
C VAL A 569 -9.13 -3.26 20.31
N ARG A 570 -10.40 -3.13 20.72
CA ARG A 570 -11.36 -4.24 20.80
C ARG A 570 -12.20 -4.46 19.53
N SER A 571 -11.95 -3.72 18.46
CA SER A 571 -12.72 -3.82 17.22
C SER A 571 -12.57 -5.18 16.51
N PHE A 572 -11.65 -6.05 16.92
CA PHE A 572 -11.63 -7.44 16.45
C PHE A 572 -12.97 -8.19 16.67
N SER A 573 -13.83 -7.70 17.55
CA SER A 573 -15.17 -8.22 17.84
C SER A 573 -16.26 -7.77 16.85
N ASP A 574 -15.94 -6.88 15.90
CA ASP A 574 -16.85 -6.52 14.81
C ASP A 574 -17.28 -7.78 14.03
N ARG A 575 -18.48 -7.76 13.46
CA ARG A 575 -19.05 -8.95 12.80
C ARG A 575 -19.87 -8.61 11.57
N VAL A 576 -19.96 -9.57 10.65
CA VAL A 576 -20.94 -9.55 9.57
C VAL A 576 -22.25 -10.15 10.09
N THR A 577 -23.28 -9.33 10.24
CA THR A 577 -24.60 -9.74 10.74
C THR A 577 -25.49 -10.32 9.66
N LYS A 578 -25.30 -9.87 8.42
CA LYS A 578 -26.03 -10.34 7.23
C LYS A 578 -25.08 -10.49 6.06
N GLU A 579 -25.24 -11.59 5.32
CA GLU A 579 -24.46 -11.90 4.13
C GLU A 579 -25.42 -12.47 3.07
N GLU A 580 -25.46 -11.87 1.88
CA GLU A 580 -26.42 -12.25 0.82
C GLU A 580 -25.71 -12.40 -0.53
N LEU A 581 -26.16 -13.34 -1.34
CA LEU A 581 -25.72 -13.46 -2.73
C LEU A 581 -26.25 -12.29 -3.56
N ILE A 582 -25.39 -11.67 -4.37
CA ILE A 582 -25.79 -10.64 -5.34
C ILE A 582 -26.14 -11.24 -6.72
N TYR A 583 -25.73 -12.49 -6.95
CA TYR A 583 -25.95 -13.22 -8.20
C TYR A 583 -26.68 -14.54 -7.94
N LYS A 584 -27.47 -14.97 -8.92
CA LYS A 584 -28.10 -16.30 -8.92
C LYS A 584 -27.08 -17.33 -9.39
N VAL A 585 -26.30 -17.87 -8.46
CA VAL A 585 -25.28 -18.89 -8.70
C VAL A 585 -25.32 -19.95 -7.60
N PRO A 586 -24.93 -21.20 -7.90
CA PRO A 586 -24.78 -22.22 -6.87
C PRO A 586 -23.66 -21.87 -5.88
N GLU A 587 -23.71 -22.51 -4.72
CA GLU A 587 -22.69 -22.42 -3.67
C GLU A 587 -22.13 -23.80 -3.34
N GLY A 588 -20.95 -23.85 -2.73
CA GLY A 588 -20.36 -25.08 -2.20
C GLY A 588 -19.18 -25.61 -3.01
N LYS A 589 -19.12 -26.93 -3.22
CA LYS A 589 -18.02 -27.56 -3.97
C LYS A 589 -18.10 -27.14 -5.44
N LEU A 590 -16.94 -26.88 -6.03
CA LEU A 590 -16.84 -26.61 -7.46
C LEU A 590 -17.16 -27.91 -8.23
N SER A 591 -18.18 -27.87 -9.09
CA SER A 591 -18.60 -28.97 -9.96
C SER A 591 -18.97 -28.42 -11.33
N GLY A 592 -18.58 -29.11 -12.41
CA GLY A 592 -18.80 -28.63 -13.78
C GLY A 592 -17.96 -27.39 -14.13
N TYR A 593 -18.42 -26.60 -15.11
CA TYR A 593 -17.74 -25.37 -15.56
C TYR A 593 -18.58 -24.12 -15.34
N GLU A 594 -19.62 -24.19 -14.50
CA GLU A 594 -20.46 -23.03 -14.17
C GLU A 594 -19.87 -22.24 -13.00
N ASN A 595 -20.15 -20.93 -12.97
CA ASN A 595 -19.73 -20.06 -11.88
C ASN A 595 -20.42 -20.45 -10.57
N ASN A 596 -19.63 -20.58 -9.50
CA ASN A 596 -20.09 -20.87 -8.15
C ASN A 596 -19.59 -19.79 -7.19
N CYS A 597 -20.41 -19.36 -6.23
CA CYS A 597 -19.96 -18.41 -5.21
C CYS A 597 -19.22 -19.13 -4.07
N ARG A 598 -17.91 -18.87 -3.96
CA ARG A 598 -17.09 -19.34 -2.85
C ARG A 598 -17.31 -18.43 -1.64
N PRO A 599 -17.69 -18.95 -0.46
CA PRO A 599 -18.18 -18.13 0.66
C PRO A 599 -17.06 -17.51 1.51
N SER A 600 -17.39 -16.46 2.27
CA SER A 600 -16.44 -15.76 3.15
C SER A 600 -15.79 -16.63 4.23
N GLN A 601 -16.50 -17.65 4.71
CA GLN A 601 -16.05 -18.55 5.77
C GLN A 601 -14.74 -19.31 5.47
N ILE A 602 -14.33 -19.41 4.21
CA ILE A 602 -13.06 -20.05 3.82
C ILE A 602 -11.93 -19.03 3.55
N GLY A 603 -12.05 -17.80 4.05
CA GLY A 603 -11.02 -16.77 3.89
C GLY A 603 -11.13 -15.98 2.58
N VAL A 604 -12.34 -15.82 2.06
CA VAL A 604 -12.62 -15.16 0.76
C VAL A 604 -13.58 -13.98 0.98
N PRO A 605 -13.08 -12.77 1.29
CA PRO A 605 -13.95 -11.64 1.65
C PRO A 605 -14.98 -11.30 0.56
N LEU A 606 -16.24 -11.03 0.94
CA LEU A 606 -17.40 -10.78 0.05
C LEU A 606 -17.70 -11.94 -0.94
N GLY A 607 -17.22 -13.12 -0.62
CA GLY A 607 -17.19 -14.24 -1.52
C GLY A 607 -16.46 -13.97 -2.84
N ARG A 608 -16.33 -15.01 -3.66
CA ARG A 608 -15.74 -14.89 -5.00
C ARG A 608 -16.38 -15.88 -5.95
N LEU A 609 -16.80 -15.41 -7.12
CA LEU A 609 -17.18 -16.31 -8.21
C LEU A 609 -15.96 -17.14 -8.62
N SER A 610 -16.10 -18.45 -8.70
CA SER A 610 -15.04 -19.35 -9.12
C SER A 610 -15.64 -20.55 -9.84
N ARG A 611 -14.87 -21.12 -10.77
CA ARG A 611 -15.22 -22.36 -11.47
C ARG A 611 -13.96 -23.16 -11.78
N PRO A 612 -14.06 -24.48 -11.96
CA PRO A 612 -12.97 -25.28 -12.51
C PRO A 612 -12.51 -24.75 -13.87
N CYS A 613 -11.22 -24.91 -14.17
CA CYS A 613 -10.68 -24.58 -15.48
C CYS A 613 -10.99 -25.69 -16.48
N THR A 614 -11.32 -25.35 -17.71
CA THR A 614 -11.25 -26.31 -18.82
C THR A 614 -9.79 -26.70 -19.12
N PRO A 615 -9.54 -27.80 -19.85
CA PRO A 615 -8.20 -28.15 -20.29
C PRO A 615 -7.50 -27.04 -21.09
N GLU A 616 -8.23 -26.27 -21.91
CA GLU A 616 -7.69 -25.16 -22.69
C GLU A 616 -7.32 -23.97 -21.79
N GLU A 617 -8.18 -23.64 -20.83
CA GLU A 617 -7.91 -22.60 -19.84
C GLU A 617 -6.74 -22.95 -18.94
N ALA A 618 -6.60 -24.22 -18.55
CA ALA A 618 -5.45 -24.71 -17.81
C ALA A 618 -4.13 -24.54 -18.59
N ARG A 619 -4.18 -24.55 -19.92
CA ARG A 619 -3.04 -24.24 -20.81
C ARG A 619 -2.87 -22.74 -21.10
N LEU A 620 -3.72 -21.88 -20.52
CA LEU A 620 -3.69 -20.43 -20.72
C LEU A 620 -3.82 -20.01 -22.19
N SER A 621 -4.56 -20.76 -23.00
CA SER A 621 -4.67 -20.54 -24.46
C SER A 621 -5.25 -19.17 -24.84
N ALA A 622 -5.94 -18.49 -23.94
CA ALA A 622 -6.52 -17.17 -24.17
C ALA A 622 -5.50 -16.01 -24.09
N PHE A 623 -4.28 -16.25 -23.60
CA PHE A 623 -3.25 -15.22 -23.43
C PHE A 623 -2.34 -15.17 -24.64
N LEU A 624 -2.73 -14.34 -25.60
CA LEU A 624 -1.99 -14.07 -26.84
C LEU A 624 -1.51 -12.61 -26.84
N PRO A 625 -0.44 -12.26 -27.58
CA PRO A 625 0.03 -10.89 -27.66
C PRO A 625 -1.10 -9.91 -28.04
N GLY A 626 -1.31 -8.87 -27.23
CA GLY A 626 -2.35 -7.86 -27.46
C GLY A 626 -3.78 -8.32 -27.15
N LYS A 627 -3.97 -9.52 -26.58
CA LYS A 627 -5.26 -10.05 -26.12
C LYS A 627 -5.11 -10.62 -24.72
N ALA A 628 -5.46 -9.82 -23.71
CA ALA A 628 -5.54 -10.28 -22.32
C ALA A 628 -7.00 -10.60 -21.96
N ALA A 629 -7.25 -11.83 -21.49
CA ALA A 629 -8.55 -12.22 -20.96
C ALA A 629 -8.79 -11.61 -19.58
N ASN A 630 -10.05 -11.38 -19.21
CA ASN A 630 -10.41 -10.95 -17.85
C ASN A 630 -10.18 -12.07 -16.83
N GLU A 631 -10.27 -13.35 -17.25
CA GLU A 631 -10.12 -14.51 -16.38
C GLU A 631 -8.82 -15.27 -16.64
N ILE A 632 -8.27 -15.89 -15.61
CA ILE A 632 -7.09 -16.74 -15.66
C ILE A 632 -7.27 -18.00 -14.82
N CYS A 633 -6.85 -19.14 -15.35
CA CYS A 633 -6.79 -20.39 -14.59
C CYS A 633 -5.59 -20.37 -13.65
N ALA A 634 -5.82 -20.06 -12.38
CA ALA A 634 -4.79 -19.86 -11.36
C ALA A 634 -5.14 -20.56 -10.04
N ILE A 635 -4.44 -20.24 -8.96
CA ILE A 635 -4.53 -20.97 -7.69
C ILE A 635 -5.77 -20.56 -6.90
N VAL A 636 -6.63 -21.52 -6.53
CA VAL A 636 -7.89 -21.23 -5.82
C VAL A 636 -7.98 -21.76 -4.39
N GLY A 637 -7.03 -22.58 -3.95
CA GLY A 637 -7.05 -23.21 -2.61
C GLY A 637 -6.39 -24.58 -2.61
N GLY A 638 -6.42 -25.30 -1.49
CA GLY A 638 -5.90 -26.67 -1.37
C GLY A 638 -5.05 -26.89 -0.13
N LYS A 639 -4.65 -28.14 0.11
CA LYS A 639 -3.84 -28.54 1.28
C LYS A 639 -2.49 -27.80 1.35
N GLY A 640 -1.99 -27.30 0.22
CA GLY A 640 -0.78 -26.48 0.17
C GLY A 640 -0.86 -25.21 1.03
N PHE A 641 -2.02 -24.55 1.08
CA PHE A 641 -2.20 -23.35 1.91
C PHE A 641 -2.17 -23.65 3.42
N GLU A 642 -2.70 -24.81 3.80
CA GLU A 642 -2.63 -25.29 5.18
C GLU A 642 -1.19 -25.65 5.58
N GLN A 643 -0.41 -26.23 4.65
CA GLN A 643 1.00 -26.54 4.90
C GLN A 643 1.82 -25.27 5.15
N MET A 644 1.60 -24.20 4.38
CA MET A 644 2.24 -22.90 4.64
C MET A 644 1.93 -22.33 6.03
N ALA A 645 0.78 -22.69 6.63
CA ALA A 645 0.40 -22.19 7.96
C ALA A 645 1.12 -22.96 9.08
N LYS A 646 1.63 -24.15 8.78
CA LYS A 646 2.32 -25.05 9.74
C LYS A 646 3.81 -24.75 9.90
N GLY A 647 4.33 -23.73 9.22
CA GLY A 647 5.73 -23.31 9.30
C GLY A 647 6.27 -22.84 7.95
N TYR A 648 7.51 -23.20 7.66
CA TYR A 648 8.28 -22.71 6.51
C TYR A 648 7.55 -22.85 5.18
N PHE A 649 7.66 -21.81 4.36
CA PHE A 649 7.20 -21.88 2.98
C PHE A 649 8.14 -22.75 2.14
N ASP A 650 7.56 -23.75 1.48
CA ASP A 650 8.24 -24.59 0.49
C ASP A 650 7.40 -24.56 -0.80
N SER A 651 7.96 -23.94 -1.85
CA SER A 651 7.24 -23.70 -3.11
C SER A 651 6.82 -24.99 -3.80
N ALA A 652 7.67 -26.01 -3.77
CA ALA A 652 7.40 -27.29 -4.42
C ALA A 652 6.28 -28.06 -3.70
N ALA A 653 6.32 -28.12 -2.37
CA ALA A 653 5.25 -28.73 -1.57
C ALA A 653 3.92 -27.98 -1.73
N PHE A 654 3.99 -26.64 -1.75
CA PHE A 654 2.85 -25.76 -2.02
C PHE A 654 2.24 -26.07 -3.40
N ALA A 655 3.05 -26.01 -4.47
CA ALA A 655 2.62 -26.25 -5.84
C ALA A 655 1.99 -27.64 -6.04
N ALA A 656 2.54 -28.68 -5.39
CA ALA A 656 2.02 -30.04 -5.49
C ALA A 656 0.63 -30.24 -4.85
N SER A 657 0.21 -29.33 -3.97
CA SER A 657 -0.95 -29.52 -3.08
C SER A 657 -2.04 -28.45 -3.25
N VAL A 658 -1.95 -27.61 -4.29
CA VAL A 658 -2.95 -26.59 -4.61
C VAL A 658 -3.81 -26.98 -5.82
N GLY A 659 -5.08 -26.59 -5.77
CA GLY A 659 -6.02 -26.70 -6.88
C GLY A 659 -5.98 -25.47 -7.78
N ARG A 660 -6.32 -25.68 -9.06
CA ARG A 660 -6.50 -24.62 -10.05
C ARG A 660 -7.98 -24.35 -10.33
N GLY A 661 -8.31 -23.09 -10.56
CA GLY A 661 -9.64 -22.63 -10.94
C GLY A 661 -9.57 -21.26 -11.60
N MET A 662 -10.63 -20.87 -12.28
CA MET A 662 -10.71 -19.56 -12.93
C MET A 662 -10.87 -18.45 -11.91
N LEU A 663 -10.13 -17.36 -12.12
CA LEU A 663 -10.04 -16.17 -11.26
C LEU A 663 -9.90 -14.89 -12.09
N ASP A 664 -10.09 -13.73 -11.45
CA ASP A 664 -9.87 -12.43 -12.07
C ASP A 664 -8.37 -12.20 -12.30
N THR A 665 -8.06 -11.63 -13.46
CA THR A 665 -6.71 -11.16 -13.78
C THR A 665 -6.43 -9.82 -13.12
N CYS A 666 -5.16 -9.53 -12.96
CA CYS A 666 -4.67 -8.21 -12.60
C CYS A 666 -3.44 -7.86 -13.43
N SER A 667 -3.22 -6.57 -13.63
CA SER A 667 -2.13 -6.01 -14.43
C SER A 667 -1.89 -4.55 -14.02
N PRO A 668 -0.87 -3.87 -14.55
CA PRO A 668 -0.66 -2.43 -14.30
C PRO A 668 -1.84 -1.53 -14.67
N THR A 669 -2.80 -2.02 -15.44
CA THR A 669 -4.02 -1.30 -15.84
C THR A 669 -5.31 -1.92 -15.27
N ARG A 670 -5.20 -2.98 -14.46
CA ARG A 670 -6.33 -3.71 -13.87
C ARG A 670 -5.96 -4.18 -12.47
N PHE A 671 -6.47 -3.51 -11.43
CA PHE A 671 -6.09 -3.81 -10.05
C PHE A 671 -7.07 -4.76 -9.38
N CYS A 672 -6.57 -5.46 -8.35
CA CYS A 672 -7.41 -6.22 -7.45
C CYS A 672 -8.13 -5.30 -6.47
N ARG A 673 -9.24 -5.79 -5.92
CA ARG A 673 -9.95 -5.19 -4.78
C ARG A 673 -9.05 -5.09 -3.55
N GLU A 674 -9.33 -4.19 -2.62
CA GLU A 674 -8.46 -3.86 -1.48
C GLU A 674 -8.11 -5.03 -0.52
N ASP A 675 -9.00 -6.02 -0.36
CA ASP A 675 -8.73 -7.24 0.42
C ASP A 675 -7.99 -8.34 -0.38
N TYR A 676 -7.67 -8.06 -1.64
CA TYR A 676 -7.01 -8.95 -2.59
C TYR A 676 -5.68 -8.36 -3.04
N ILE A 677 -4.77 -9.22 -3.46
CA ILE A 677 -3.49 -8.83 -4.03
C ILE A 677 -3.25 -9.49 -5.38
N CYS A 678 -2.54 -8.77 -6.24
CA CYS A 678 -2.09 -9.28 -7.52
C CYS A 678 -0.88 -10.20 -7.35
N GLN A 679 -1.11 -11.51 -7.43
CA GLN A 679 -0.08 -12.53 -7.31
C GLN A 679 0.44 -12.94 -8.69
N ALA A 680 1.75 -13.16 -8.80
CA ALA A 680 2.35 -13.68 -10.02
C ALA A 680 2.06 -15.18 -10.17
N MET A 681 1.92 -15.65 -11.42
CA MET A 681 1.80 -17.08 -11.67
C MET A 681 3.10 -17.80 -11.26
N PRO A 682 3.04 -18.86 -10.42
CA PRO A 682 4.23 -19.61 -10.05
C PRO A 682 4.86 -20.31 -11.24
N GLU A 683 6.19 -20.38 -11.28
CA GLU A 683 6.92 -21.14 -12.29
C GLU A 683 6.65 -22.64 -12.16
N ASP A 684 6.54 -23.18 -10.95
CA ASP A 684 6.27 -24.61 -10.78
C ASP A 684 4.89 -25.05 -11.32
N LEU A 685 3.89 -24.16 -11.36
CA LEU A 685 2.61 -24.44 -12.03
C LEU A 685 2.71 -24.44 -13.56
N THR A 686 3.87 -24.06 -14.10
CA THR A 686 4.22 -24.23 -15.51
C THR A 686 4.88 -25.58 -15.79
N ARG A 687 5.21 -26.36 -14.75
CA ARG A 687 5.91 -27.64 -14.80
C ARG A 687 4.97 -28.77 -14.35
N GLY A 688 4.16 -29.32 -15.26
CA GLY A 688 3.21 -30.41 -14.96
C GLY A 688 2.62 -31.08 -16.21
N ALA A 689 1.59 -31.93 -16.09
CA ALA A 689 0.99 -32.65 -17.23
C ALA A 689 0.18 -31.74 -18.19
N VAL A 690 -0.43 -30.66 -17.65
CA VAL A 690 -1.15 -29.64 -18.44
C VAL A 690 -0.38 -28.32 -18.32
N LYS A 691 0.47 -28.04 -19.30
CA LYS A 691 1.41 -26.90 -19.28
C LYS A 691 0.87 -25.72 -20.07
N PRO A 692 0.99 -24.49 -19.55
CA PRO A 692 0.87 -23.29 -20.37
C PRO A 692 1.90 -23.26 -21.50
N SER A 693 1.55 -22.64 -22.63
CA SER A 693 2.52 -22.42 -23.71
C SER A 693 3.58 -21.40 -23.29
N ALA A 694 4.81 -21.53 -23.81
CA ALA A 694 5.87 -20.55 -23.58
C ALA A 694 5.45 -19.14 -24.03
N GLN A 695 4.65 -19.06 -25.10
CA GLN A 695 4.07 -17.80 -25.58
C GLN A 695 3.15 -17.17 -24.53
N ALA A 696 2.22 -17.93 -23.95
CA ALA A 696 1.32 -17.42 -22.91
C ALA A 696 2.11 -16.92 -21.70
N LEU A 697 3.14 -17.67 -21.26
CA LEU A 697 4.01 -17.25 -20.15
C LEU A 697 4.80 -15.98 -20.47
N ASN A 698 5.25 -15.80 -21.71
CA ASN A 698 5.89 -14.57 -22.16
C ASN A 698 4.93 -13.38 -22.13
N VAL A 699 3.68 -13.57 -22.56
CA VAL A 699 2.63 -12.54 -22.47
C VAL A 699 2.40 -12.15 -21.02
N LEU A 700 2.20 -13.12 -20.11
CA LEU A 700 2.00 -12.84 -18.69
C LEU A 700 3.17 -12.04 -18.09
N ARG A 701 4.42 -12.40 -18.42
CA ARG A 701 5.61 -11.71 -17.91
C ARG A 701 5.74 -10.29 -18.47
N ASN A 702 5.59 -10.12 -19.78
CA ASN A 702 5.79 -8.83 -20.45
C ASN A 702 4.70 -7.83 -20.11
N GLU A 703 3.44 -8.28 -20.06
CA GLU A 703 2.28 -7.44 -19.73
C GLU A 703 2.03 -7.37 -18.22
N LYS A 704 2.87 -8.04 -17.42
CA LYS A 704 2.78 -8.10 -15.96
C LYS A 704 1.41 -8.58 -15.46
N ILE A 705 0.86 -9.59 -16.13
CA ILE A 705 -0.45 -10.16 -15.80
C ILE A 705 -0.29 -11.19 -14.68
N GLY A 706 -1.06 -11.01 -13.62
CA GLY A 706 -1.19 -11.92 -12.49
C GLY A 706 -2.66 -12.30 -12.25
N PHE A 707 -2.93 -12.81 -11.06
CA PHE A 707 -4.29 -13.14 -10.62
C PHE A 707 -4.60 -12.56 -9.25
N CYS A 708 -5.86 -12.21 -9.03
CA CYS A 708 -6.32 -11.67 -7.75
C CYS A 708 -6.57 -12.79 -6.74
N THR A 709 -5.79 -12.78 -5.66
CA THR A 709 -5.92 -13.71 -4.54
C THR A 709 -6.22 -12.96 -3.24
N PRO A 710 -7.05 -13.49 -2.33
CA PRO A 710 -7.21 -12.89 -1.02
C PRO A 710 -5.85 -12.80 -0.33
N THR A 711 -5.59 -11.66 0.31
CA THR A 711 -4.32 -11.39 0.99
C THR A 711 -3.98 -12.44 2.05
N TYR A 712 -5.00 -13.09 2.62
CA TYR A 712 -4.90 -14.24 3.52
C TYR A 712 -4.03 -15.39 2.98
N PHE A 713 -4.04 -15.60 1.66
CA PHE A 713 -3.42 -16.73 0.99
C PHE A 713 -1.99 -16.48 0.51
N VAL A 714 -1.45 -15.27 0.70
CA VAL A 714 -0.07 -14.93 0.32
C VAL A 714 0.80 -14.93 1.56
N TYR A 715 1.79 -15.83 1.57
CA TYR A 715 2.64 -16.08 2.75
C TYR A 715 3.39 -14.83 3.22
N GLN A 716 3.86 -13.98 2.30
CA GLN A 716 4.57 -12.75 2.67
C GLN A 716 3.69 -11.58 3.17
N LEU A 717 2.36 -11.75 3.19
CA LEU A 717 1.39 -10.73 3.64
C LEU A 717 0.65 -11.11 4.92
N ARG A 718 1.10 -12.18 5.58
CA ARG A 718 0.48 -12.68 6.80
C ARG A 718 1.52 -12.89 7.87
N LEU A 719 1.12 -12.72 9.12
CA LEU A 719 2.00 -12.98 10.26
C LEU A 719 2.21 -14.48 10.54
N ASP A 720 1.25 -15.32 10.20
CA ASP A 720 1.27 -16.74 10.52
C ASP A 720 2.02 -17.58 9.50
N GLY A 721 2.70 -18.61 9.99
CA GLY A 721 3.53 -19.51 9.18
C GLY A 721 5.00 -19.09 9.13
N HIS A 722 5.41 -17.95 9.68
CA HIS A 722 6.83 -17.58 9.73
C HIS A 722 7.59 -18.30 10.86
N PRO A 723 8.88 -18.63 10.66
CA PRO A 723 9.69 -19.25 11.70
C PRO A 723 9.95 -18.28 12.86
N ASN A 724 10.45 -18.83 13.97
CA ASN A 724 10.95 -18.00 15.05
C ASN A 724 12.34 -17.44 14.68
N PRO A 725 12.58 -16.14 14.89
CA PRO A 725 13.92 -15.59 14.80
C PRO A 725 14.80 -16.13 15.94
N LYS A 726 16.10 -16.25 15.68
CA LYS A 726 17.12 -16.49 16.71
C LYS A 726 17.27 -15.32 17.66
#